data_AF-A0A963SYN4-F1
#
_entry.id   AF-A0A963SYN4-F1
#
_cell.length_a   1.000
_cell.length_b   1.000
_cell.length_c   1.000
_cell.angle_alpha   90.00
_cell.angle_beta   90.00
_cell.angle_gamma   90.00
#
_symmetry.space_group_name_H-M   'P 1'
#
loop_
_entity.id
_entity.type
_entity.pdbx_description
1 polymer ?
#
loop_
_entity_poly.entity_id
_entity_poly.type
_entity_poly.pdbx_seq_one_letter_code
_entity_poly.pdbx_strand_id
1 'polypeptide(L)'
;MIRRVYGVFQRYLARHLLLSRRGPVLRDASGAVIADVEQISLSANRIRVMCRSGLSELWLEDSLGFQTRLMPVAEATSGPEPRLAAAVSLHSGALRLMAPTQGAVSVDLPVPGRLRRRWAAACLVPGFAIALLRALPAIVQWSHNGDLSLRPKIRKALGLTLDPQVAQIDKTLFDPAEVAAGIAPDTRIAIVLPVFNAFALLPEVLDRIRRHTDLPWSLIIVEDASTDPRVRPWLRERVAKAQSGQITLIENQTNLGFIGSVNRGFAAARDKAGIIVLLNSDAFVPAGWASRIVAPIVTNPHVASVTPMSNDAEILTVPVICAPQPLKAGQGDAIDKVAAGFKPGACVQEIPTGVGFCMAISGRWLARVPGFDPVFGRGYAEEVDWCQKILALGGTHVALPGLFVEHRGGASFGTAEKQHLIATNNRVIGARHPRFPIVTETFILEDPLATPRLALAIAWAASRTQSRLPVYIAHSLGGGAEIWLRRKIASSVAAADPGAALVLRLGGKFRWRLELHLPGDASLISETDDLGLIAALLAPARCEFVYSCAVGDPDPVSLPTLLAGLKRDGDGMEILFHDFFPLSPSYTLLDADGRFRGAPLPGNTDPAHQTMRPGGKAATLDDWRGAWRQLLCVADSLTVFSEDSFAHVTTAWPEYAGKTRVVAHEMHTSVAAIGAPEIGRDVTVAVLGNLNFQKGIAFVAALAEAARGKPRVVVIGDSDPGYALPASLRVHGAYALADLPALARSYNIGAWLIPSIWPETFSYTTREALATGLPVFGFALGAQGEALKAHPNGHVVELGELDTTVRALLSRLRGVLGKAPEQRPASAN
;
A
#
# COMPACT_ATOMS: atom_id res chain seq x y z
N MET A 1 26.48 -10.42 -19.74
CA MET A 1 25.81 -9.13 -19.46
C MET A 1 24.61 -8.88 -20.36
N ILE A 2 24.76 -8.94 -21.70
CA ILE A 2 23.71 -8.69 -22.70
C ILE A 2 22.44 -9.53 -22.49
N ARG A 3 22.55 -10.85 -22.22
CA ARG A 3 21.38 -11.71 -21.93
C ARG A 3 20.60 -11.30 -20.66
N ARG A 4 21.29 -10.76 -19.65
CA ARG A 4 20.64 -10.27 -18.40
C ARG A 4 19.92 -8.95 -18.64
N VAL A 5 20.55 -8.03 -19.36
CA VAL A 5 19.93 -6.76 -19.78
C VAL A 5 18.72 -7.03 -20.68
N TYR A 6 18.83 -7.98 -21.61
CA TYR A 6 17.71 -8.43 -22.43
C TYR A 6 16.56 -9.00 -21.57
N GLY A 7 16.85 -9.83 -20.57
CA GLY A 7 15.83 -10.33 -19.64
C GLY A 7 15.14 -9.23 -18.81
N VAL A 8 15.88 -8.19 -18.40
CA VAL A 8 15.30 -7.02 -17.73
C VAL A 8 14.47 -6.17 -18.69
N PHE A 9 14.91 -6.02 -19.94
CA PHE A 9 14.16 -5.33 -20.97
C PHE A 9 12.85 -6.05 -21.30
N GLN A 10 12.84 -7.38 -21.32
CA GLN A 10 11.58 -8.15 -21.48
C GLN A 10 10.58 -7.88 -20.36
N ARG A 11 11.04 -7.71 -19.10
CA ARG A 11 10.18 -7.31 -17.97
C ARG A 11 9.68 -5.87 -18.10
N TYR A 12 10.54 -4.97 -18.57
CA TYR A 12 10.17 -3.59 -18.85
C TYR A 12 9.11 -3.50 -19.94
N LEU A 13 9.28 -4.26 -21.03
CA LEU A 13 8.28 -4.40 -22.08
C LEU A 13 6.97 -4.97 -21.55
N ALA A 14 7.00 -6.02 -20.71
CA ALA A 14 5.79 -6.62 -20.16
C ALA A 14 4.89 -5.61 -19.44
N ARG A 15 5.50 -4.63 -18.75
CA ARG A 15 4.79 -3.58 -18.03
C ARG A 15 4.36 -2.41 -18.91
N HIS A 16 5.28 -1.87 -19.71
CA HIS A 16 5.08 -0.58 -20.38
C HIS A 16 4.45 -0.72 -21.77
N LEU A 17 4.33 -1.95 -22.29
CA LEU A 17 3.68 -2.23 -23.56
C LEU A 17 2.17 -2.42 -23.36
N LEU A 18 1.41 -1.32 -23.48
CA LEU A 18 -0.05 -1.35 -23.54
C LEU A 18 -0.51 -1.06 -24.97
N LEU A 19 -1.25 -1.99 -25.57
CA LEU A 19 -1.97 -1.76 -26.82
C LEU A 19 -3.45 -2.01 -26.58
N SER A 20 -4.32 -1.03 -26.82
CA SER A 20 -5.77 -1.19 -26.65
C SER A 20 -6.53 -0.77 -27.91
N ARG A 21 -7.66 -1.43 -28.16
CA ARG A 21 -8.63 -1.06 -29.20
C ARG A 21 -10.02 -1.60 -28.88
N ARG A 22 -11.04 -1.06 -29.54
CA ARG A 22 -12.39 -1.61 -29.53
C ARG A 22 -12.48 -2.88 -30.39
N GLY A 23 -13.30 -3.85 -29.96
CA GLY A 23 -13.54 -5.10 -30.69
C GLY A 23 -14.83 -5.08 -31.52
N PRO A 24 -15.09 -6.16 -32.27
CA PRO A 24 -16.33 -6.34 -33.04
C PRO A 24 -17.52 -6.71 -32.14
N VAL A 25 -18.73 -6.50 -32.64
CA VAL A 25 -19.98 -6.88 -31.95
C VAL A 25 -20.38 -8.30 -32.35
N LEU A 26 -20.70 -9.16 -31.38
CA LEU A 26 -21.26 -10.49 -31.61
C LEU A 26 -22.77 -10.39 -31.80
N ARG A 27 -23.30 -10.96 -32.88
CA ARG A 27 -24.74 -10.92 -33.23
C ARG A 27 -25.30 -12.32 -33.45
N ASP A 28 -26.56 -12.53 -33.08
CA ASP A 28 -27.25 -13.80 -33.32
C ASP A 28 -27.65 -13.98 -34.80
N ALA A 29 -28.25 -15.13 -35.13
CA ALA A 29 -28.71 -15.45 -36.48
C ALA A 29 -29.83 -14.51 -37.00
N SER A 30 -30.48 -13.76 -36.13
CA SER A 30 -31.50 -12.75 -36.48
C SER A 30 -30.92 -11.33 -36.64
N GLY A 31 -29.63 -11.14 -36.32
CA GLY A 31 -28.93 -9.86 -36.36
C GLY A 31 -28.98 -9.05 -35.06
N ALA A 32 -29.63 -9.57 -34.01
CA ALA A 32 -29.67 -8.94 -32.70
C ALA A 32 -28.30 -9.02 -31.99
N VAL A 33 -27.97 -8.02 -31.18
CA VAL A 33 -26.67 -7.95 -30.49
C VAL A 33 -26.67 -8.89 -29.28
N ILE A 34 -25.74 -9.84 -29.27
CA ILE A 34 -25.50 -10.75 -28.14
C ILE A 34 -24.47 -10.16 -27.18
N ALA A 35 -23.36 -9.63 -27.73
CA ALA A 35 -22.28 -9.06 -26.93
C ALA A 35 -21.56 -7.92 -27.66
N ASP A 36 -21.36 -6.78 -27.00
CA ASP A 36 -20.55 -5.66 -27.52
C ASP A 36 -19.15 -5.71 -26.90
N VAL A 37 -18.12 -5.97 -27.72
CA VAL A 37 -16.72 -6.00 -27.27
C VAL A 37 -16.19 -4.57 -27.14
N GLU A 38 -16.37 -4.01 -25.94
CA GLU A 38 -15.92 -2.66 -25.59
C GLU A 38 -14.40 -2.48 -25.73
N GLN A 39 -13.62 -3.49 -25.32
CA GLN A 39 -12.17 -3.34 -25.25
C GLN A 39 -11.43 -4.67 -25.44
N ILE A 40 -10.41 -4.62 -26.30
CA ILE A 40 -9.36 -5.63 -26.43
C ILE A 40 -8.05 -4.93 -26.06
N SER A 41 -7.42 -5.37 -24.98
CA SER A 41 -6.13 -4.84 -24.55
C SER A 41 -5.07 -5.93 -24.52
N LEU A 42 -3.86 -5.59 -24.95
CA LEU A 42 -2.67 -6.42 -24.85
C LEU A 42 -1.73 -5.79 -23.82
N SER A 43 -1.41 -6.56 -22.79
CA SER A 43 -0.42 -6.25 -21.74
C SER A 43 0.34 -7.52 -21.39
N ALA A 44 1.66 -7.45 -21.21
CA ALA A 44 2.47 -8.60 -20.77
C ALA A 44 2.23 -9.92 -21.53
N ASN A 45 1.97 -9.85 -22.85
CA ASN A 45 1.63 -11.02 -23.68
C ASN A 45 0.32 -11.74 -23.29
N ARG A 46 -0.58 -11.07 -22.57
CA ARG A 46 -1.97 -11.48 -22.34
C ARG A 46 -2.92 -10.54 -23.07
N ILE A 47 -3.90 -11.10 -23.76
CA ILE A 47 -5.02 -10.36 -24.32
C ILE A 47 -6.14 -10.38 -23.29
N ARG A 48 -6.54 -9.20 -22.80
CA ARG A 48 -7.77 -9.04 -22.04
C ARG A 48 -8.87 -8.58 -22.98
N VAL A 49 -9.99 -9.29 -22.94
CA VAL A 49 -11.19 -8.96 -23.70
C VAL A 49 -12.26 -8.59 -22.70
N MET A 50 -12.89 -7.44 -22.90
CA MET A 50 -14.00 -6.95 -22.10
C MET A 50 -15.20 -6.69 -23.01
N CYS A 51 -16.35 -7.20 -22.62
CA CYS A 51 -17.60 -7.02 -23.36
C CYS A 51 -18.78 -6.78 -22.43
N ARG A 52 -19.84 -6.14 -22.94
CA ARG A 52 -21.17 -6.16 -22.33
C ARG A 52 -22.02 -7.23 -22.99
N SER A 53 -22.77 -7.98 -22.19
CA SER A 53 -23.66 -9.03 -22.67
C SER A 53 -24.74 -9.33 -21.66
N GLY A 54 -25.96 -9.61 -22.13
CA GLY A 54 -27.04 -10.18 -21.31
C GLY A 54 -26.90 -11.67 -21.01
N LEU A 55 -25.91 -12.37 -21.58
CA LEU A 55 -25.67 -13.79 -21.36
C LEU A 55 -24.70 -14.05 -20.21
N SER A 56 -24.97 -15.10 -19.42
CA SER A 56 -24.11 -15.56 -18.31
C SER A 56 -22.95 -16.47 -18.75
N GLU A 57 -22.94 -16.89 -20.03
CA GLU A 57 -21.96 -17.84 -20.58
C GLU A 57 -21.40 -17.37 -21.94
N LEU A 58 -20.27 -16.66 -21.88
CA LEU A 58 -19.42 -16.34 -23.02
C LEU A 58 -18.03 -16.95 -22.82
N TRP A 59 -17.39 -17.36 -23.91
CA TRP A 59 -16.10 -18.05 -23.90
C TRP A 59 -15.15 -17.43 -24.93
N LEU A 60 -13.87 -17.35 -24.57
CA LEU A 60 -12.78 -17.10 -25.51
C LEU A 60 -12.17 -18.43 -25.92
N GLU A 61 -12.02 -18.65 -27.22
CA GLU A 61 -11.30 -19.79 -27.77
C GLU A 61 -10.00 -19.30 -28.44
N ASP A 62 -8.87 -19.85 -28.01
CA ASP A 62 -7.59 -19.57 -28.64
C ASP A 62 -7.32 -20.49 -29.84
N SER A 63 -6.26 -20.20 -30.60
CA SER A 63 -5.88 -20.98 -31.78
C SER A 63 -5.46 -22.43 -31.49
N LEU A 64 -5.34 -22.82 -30.22
CA LEU A 64 -5.03 -24.18 -29.78
C LEU A 64 -6.28 -24.93 -29.28
N GLY A 65 -7.45 -24.28 -29.31
CA GLY A 65 -8.72 -24.85 -28.85
C GLY A 65 -8.94 -24.74 -27.34
N PHE A 66 -8.11 -23.98 -26.60
CA PHE A 66 -8.36 -23.74 -25.18
C PHE A 66 -9.47 -22.71 -25.02
N GLN A 67 -10.50 -23.10 -24.26
CA GLN A 67 -11.66 -22.26 -23.99
C GLN A 67 -11.57 -21.65 -22.59
N THR A 68 -11.69 -20.33 -22.51
CA THR A 68 -11.65 -19.56 -21.26
C THR A 68 -12.96 -18.80 -21.10
N ARG A 69 -13.72 -19.09 -20.05
CA ARG A 69 -14.98 -18.40 -19.75
C ARG A 69 -14.74 -16.94 -19.38
N LEU A 70 -15.57 -16.03 -19.89
CA LEU A 70 -15.60 -14.64 -19.42
C LEU A 70 -16.37 -14.55 -18.10
N MET A 71 -15.76 -13.87 -17.13
CA MET A 71 -16.30 -13.71 -15.77
C MET A 71 -16.85 -12.29 -15.59
N PRO A 72 -17.89 -12.10 -14.75
CA PRO A 72 -18.37 -10.77 -14.38
C PRO A 72 -17.28 -9.89 -13.77
N VAL A 73 -17.25 -8.61 -14.18
CA VAL A 73 -16.29 -7.60 -13.69
C VAL A 73 -17.00 -6.69 -12.69
N ALA A 74 -16.45 -6.56 -11.48
CA ALA A 74 -17.04 -5.81 -10.36
C ALA A 74 -17.01 -4.26 -10.47
N GLU A 75 -16.90 -3.69 -11.68
CA GLU A 75 -16.90 -2.23 -11.88
C GLU A 75 -18.32 -1.66 -12.00
N ALA A 76 -18.50 -0.41 -11.56
CA ALA A 76 -19.80 0.30 -11.58
C ALA A 76 -20.50 0.18 -12.94
N THR A 77 -21.63 -0.53 -12.97
CA THR A 77 -22.46 -0.78 -14.14
C THR A 77 -23.24 0.49 -14.51
N SER A 78 -22.64 1.38 -15.29
CA SER A 78 -23.39 2.39 -16.03
C SER A 78 -23.97 1.75 -17.30
N GLY A 79 -25.09 1.03 -17.14
CA GLY A 79 -25.86 0.42 -18.23
C GLY A 79 -26.65 -0.82 -17.79
N PRO A 80 -27.67 -1.25 -18.57
CA PRO A 80 -28.58 -2.34 -18.19
C PRO A 80 -27.99 -3.77 -18.26
N GLU A 81 -26.83 -3.96 -18.90
CA GLU A 81 -26.20 -5.29 -19.09
C GLU A 81 -24.87 -5.44 -18.31
N PRO A 82 -24.57 -6.62 -17.74
CA PRO A 82 -23.33 -6.86 -17.01
C PRO A 82 -22.10 -6.85 -17.92
N ARG A 83 -20.98 -6.36 -17.37
CA ARG A 83 -19.66 -6.44 -18.00
C ARG A 83 -19.00 -7.77 -17.69
N LEU A 84 -18.51 -8.45 -18.71
CA LEU A 84 -17.77 -9.69 -18.62
C LEU A 84 -16.36 -9.49 -19.16
N ALA A 85 -15.36 -10.13 -18.54
CA ALA A 85 -14.00 -10.13 -19.05
C ALA A 85 -13.30 -11.47 -18.89
N ALA A 86 -12.38 -11.74 -19.80
CA ALA A 86 -11.41 -12.83 -19.69
C ALA A 86 -10.03 -12.34 -20.14
N ALA A 87 -8.99 -12.95 -19.60
CA ALA A 87 -7.60 -12.68 -19.97
C ALA A 87 -6.91 -13.97 -20.39
N VAL A 88 -6.58 -14.08 -21.68
CA VAL A 88 -5.93 -15.25 -22.27
C VAL A 88 -4.49 -14.93 -22.64
N SER A 89 -3.63 -15.94 -22.61
CA SER A 89 -2.24 -15.81 -23.08
C SER A 89 -2.22 -15.67 -24.60
N LEU A 90 -1.39 -14.75 -25.10
CA LEU A 90 -1.22 -14.52 -26.53
C LEU A 90 -0.39 -15.68 -27.13
N HIS A 91 -1.08 -16.65 -27.73
CA HIS A 91 -0.49 -17.64 -28.62
C HIS A 91 -0.48 -17.12 -30.07
N SER A 92 0.37 -17.68 -30.93
CA SER A 92 0.40 -17.30 -32.34
C SER A 92 -0.83 -17.84 -33.07
N GLY A 93 -1.89 -17.03 -33.18
CA GLY A 93 -3.08 -17.37 -33.97
C GLY A 93 -4.24 -16.40 -33.77
N ALA A 94 -5.40 -16.72 -34.35
CA ALA A 94 -6.66 -16.00 -34.18
C ALA A 94 -7.25 -16.29 -32.79
N LEU A 95 -7.94 -15.30 -32.20
CA LEU A 95 -8.67 -15.43 -30.95
C LEU A 95 -10.16 -15.25 -31.26
N ARG A 96 -11.03 -16.12 -30.77
CA ARG A 96 -12.48 -16.03 -31.01
C ARG A 96 -13.26 -15.81 -29.74
N LEU A 97 -14.34 -15.03 -29.82
CA LEU A 97 -15.36 -14.95 -28.80
C LEU A 97 -16.55 -15.82 -29.22
N MET A 98 -17.08 -16.63 -28.31
CA MET A 98 -18.11 -17.65 -28.57
C MET A 98 -19.23 -17.61 -27.52
N ALA A 99 -20.45 -17.89 -27.98
CA ALA A 99 -21.64 -18.08 -27.13
C ALA A 99 -22.22 -19.50 -27.37
N PRO A 100 -21.86 -20.51 -26.55
CA PRO A 100 -22.28 -21.90 -26.77
C PRO A 100 -23.80 -22.10 -26.64
N THR A 101 -24.43 -21.34 -25.75
CA THR A 101 -25.85 -21.47 -25.39
C THR A 101 -26.83 -20.88 -26.40
N GLN A 102 -26.35 -20.16 -27.43
CA GLN A 102 -27.17 -19.58 -28.50
C GLN A 102 -26.71 -20.03 -29.89
N GLY A 103 -26.71 -21.34 -30.16
CA GLY A 103 -26.49 -21.87 -31.52
C GLY A 103 -25.05 -21.76 -32.05
N ALA A 104 -24.05 -21.72 -31.17
CA ALA A 104 -22.62 -21.72 -31.52
C ALA A 104 -22.16 -20.55 -32.42
N VAL A 105 -22.65 -19.34 -32.14
CA VAL A 105 -22.20 -18.11 -32.82
C VAL A 105 -20.79 -17.72 -32.32
N SER A 106 -19.90 -17.32 -33.24
CA SER A 106 -18.55 -16.85 -32.92
C SER A 106 -18.12 -15.63 -33.74
N VAL A 107 -17.20 -14.83 -33.19
CA VAL A 107 -16.56 -13.70 -33.91
C VAL A 107 -15.05 -13.69 -33.67
N ASP A 108 -14.28 -13.45 -34.74
CA ASP A 108 -12.83 -13.31 -34.65
C ASP A 108 -12.46 -11.96 -34.02
N LEU A 109 -11.69 -12.03 -32.94
CA LEU A 109 -11.17 -10.86 -32.25
C LEU A 109 -9.87 -10.42 -32.92
N PRO A 110 -9.77 -9.12 -33.28
CA PRO A 110 -8.61 -8.68 -34.00
C PRO A 110 -7.47 -8.49 -32.97
N VAL A 111 -6.39 -9.25 -33.11
CA VAL A 111 -5.21 -9.22 -32.22
C VAL A 111 -4.03 -8.44 -32.87
N PRO A 112 -3.19 -7.70 -32.10
CA PRO A 112 -2.04 -7.00 -32.67
C PRO A 112 -1.00 -7.94 -33.33
N GLY A 113 -0.77 -7.75 -34.63
CA GLY A 113 0.23 -8.51 -35.41
C GLY A 113 1.68 -8.33 -34.94
N ARG A 114 2.57 -9.24 -35.37
CA ARG A 114 4.00 -9.25 -34.94
C ARG A 114 4.73 -7.93 -35.22
N LEU A 115 4.49 -7.30 -36.37
CA LEU A 115 5.12 -6.04 -36.77
C LEU A 115 4.76 -4.87 -35.85
N ARG A 116 3.46 -4.70 -35.54
CA ARG A 116 2.98 -3.63 -34.66
C ARG A 116 3.50 -3.77 -33.23
N ARG A 117 3.64 -5.01 -32.74
CA ARG A 117 4.27 -5.31 -31.44
C ARG A 117 5.76 -4.97 -31.42
N ARG A 118 6.50 -5.30 -32.48
CA ARG A 118 7.94 -4.95 -32.58
C ARG A 118 8.16 -3.45 -32.60
N TRP A 119 7.32 -2.72 -33.33
CA TRP A 119 7.38 -1.26 -33.38
C TRP A 119 7.08 -0.62 -32.02
N ALA A 120 5.99 -1.04 -31.37
CA ALA A 120 5.63 -0.54 -30.04
C ALA A 120 6.70 -0.89 -28.98
N ALA A 121 7.35 -2.06 -29.08
CA ALA A 121 8.49 -2.41 -28.23
C ALA A 121 9.73 -1.55 -28.51
N ALA A 122 10.00 -1.20 -29.76
CA ALA A 122 11.12 -0.32 -30.13
C ALA A 122 10.95 1.10 -29.57
N CYS A 123 9.72 1.63 -29.53
CA CYS A 123 9.42 2.94 -28.93
C CYS A 123 9.70 3.00 -27.41
N LEU A 124 9.77 1.86 -26.73
CA LEU A 124 10.04 1.77 -25.29
C LEU A 124 11.54 1.66 -24.95
N VAL A 125 12.42 1.45 -25.94
CA VAL A 125 13.87 1.32 -25.75
C VAL A 125 14.51 2.57 -25.12
N PRO A 126 14.18 3.81 -25.54
CA PRO A 126 14.77 5.01 -24.93
C PRO A 126 14.39 5.17 -23.45
N GLY A 127 13.12 4.90 -23.11
CA GLY A 127 12.63 4.95 -21.72
C GLY A 127 13.33 3.91 -20.84
N PHE A 128 13.56 2.70 -21.37
CA PHE A 128 14.30 1.66 -20.66
C PHE A 128 15.76 2.05 -20.38
N ALA A 129 16.45 2.66 -21.35
CA ALA A 129 17.84 3.09 -21.19
C ALA A 129 17.98 4.14 -20.07
N ILE A 130 17.06 5.10 -19.99
CA ILE A 130 17.02 6.11 -18.93
C ILE A 130 16.77 5.46 -17.56
N ALA A 131 15.82 4.52 -17.49
CA ALA A 131 15.51 3.81 -16.25
C ALA A 131 16.71 2.97 -15.75
N LEU A 132 17.45 2.35 -16.67
CA LEU A 132 18.66 1.57 -16.36
C LEU A 132 19.79 2.46 -15.81
N LEU A 133 19.99 3.65 -16.38
CA LEU A 133 20.97 4.63 -15.88
C LEU A 133 20.65 5.07 -14.44
N ARG A 134 19.38 5.30 -14.12
CA ARG A 134 18.94 5.65 -12.76
C ARG A 134 19.14 4.51 -11.75
N ALA A 135 19.01 3.27 -12.18
CA ALA A 135 19.20 2.09 -11.34
C ALA A 135 20.68 1.70 -11.13
N LEU A 136 21.59 2.25 -11.95
CA LEU A 136 22.99 1.83 -12.02
C LEU A 136 23.73 1.88 -10.67
N PRO A 137 23.60 2.93 -9.83
CA PRO A 137 24.29 2.97 -8.53
C PRO A 137 23.87 1.82 -7.60
N ALA A 138 22.57 1.53 -7.53
CA ALA A 138 22.04 0.44 -6.72
C ALA A 138 22.42 -0.94 -7.28
N ILE A 139 22.49 -1.09 -8.60
CA ILE A 139 22.95 -2.33 -9.27
C ILE A 139 24.43 -2.60 -8.95
N VAL A 140 25.27 -1.56 -9.01
CA VAL A 140 26.71 -1.67 -8.70
C VAL A 140 26.90 -2.07 -7.24
N GLN A 141 26.21 -1.38 -6.32
CA GLN A 141 26.28 -1.68 -4.89
C GLN A 141 25.77 -3.09 -4.54
N TRP A 142 24.67 -3.53 -5.18
CA TRP A 142 24.18 -4.90 -5.05
C TRP A 142 25.18 -5.93 -5.59
N SER A 143 25.83 -5.66 -6.72
CA SER A 143 26.80 -6.57 -7.33
C SER A 143 28.07 -6.75 -6.48
N HIS A 144 28.42 -5.74 -5.69
CA HIS A 144 29.62 -5.74 -4.86
C HIS A 144 29.36 -6.35 -3.47
N ASN A 145 28.20 -6.06 -2.86
CA ASN A 145 27.93 -6.41 -1.46
C ASN A 145 26.87 -7.50 -1.26
N GLY A 146 26.19 -7.94 -2.33
CA GLY A 146 25.18 -9.01 -2.26
C GLY A 146 23.89 -8.65 -1.50
N ASP A 147 23.71 -7.38 -1.12
CA ASP A 147 22.59 -6.91 -0.29
C ASP A 147 21.24 -7.03 -1.03
N LEU A 148 20.40 -7.96 -0.58
CA LEU A 148 19.09 -8.25 -1.16
C LEU A 148 18.08 -7.12 -0.95
N SER A 149 18.31 -6.22 0.02
CA SER A 149 17.46 -5.05 0.29
C SER A 149 17.52 -3.98 -0.81
N LEU A 150 18.52 -4.06 -1.70
CA LEU A 150 18.66 -3.15 -2.84
C LEU A 150 17.81 -3.57 -4.05
N ARG A 151 17.30 -4.81 -4.09
CA ARG A 151 16.46 -5.31 -5.20
C ARG A 151 15.16 -4.51 -5.37
N PRO A 152 14.40 -4.17 -4.30
CA PRO A 152 13.26 -3.26 -4.41
C PRO A 152 13.61 -1.88 -4.97
N LYS A 153 14.74 -1.30 -4.57
CA LYS A 153 15.23 0.01 -5.07
C LYS A 153 15.59 -0.04 -6.56
N ILE A 154 16.26 -1.11 -7.00
CA ILE A 154 16.57 -1.37 -8.42
C ILE A 154 15.27 -1.53 -9.22
N ARG A 155 14.30 -2.32 -8.72
CA ARG A 155 12.99 -2.48 -9.36
C ARG A 155 12.25 -1.14 -9.46
N LYS A 156 12.30 -0.30 -8.43
CA LYS A 156 11.68 1.04 -8.41
C LYS A 156 12.30 1.97 -9.44
N ALA A 157 13.63 2.05 -9.48
CA ALA A 157 14.36 2.86 -10.44
C ALA A 157 14.14 2.42 -11.90
N LEU A 158 13.98 1.11 -12.13
CA LEU A 158 13.66 0.56 -13.45
C LEU A 158 12.18 0.74 -13.85
N GLY A 159 11.34 1.32 -12.98
CA GLY A 159 9.90 1.38 -13.18
C GLY A 159 9.28 -0.01 -13.31
N LEU A 160 9.87 -1.02 -12.66
CA LEU A 160 9.40 -2.41 -12.60
C LEU A 160 8.63 -2.70 -11.31
N THR A 161 8.71 -1.82 -10.31
CA THR A 161 7.76 -1.84 -9.19
C THR A 161 6.39 -1.50 -9.73
N LEU A 162 5.46 -2.45 -9.72
CA LEU A 162 4.05 -2.09 -9.73
C LEU A 162 3.86 -1.07 -8.59
N ASP A 163 3.14 0.02 -8.84
CA ASP A 163 2.28 0.46 -7.75
C ASP A 163 1.51 -0.82 -7.42
N PRO A 164 1.69 -1.42 -6.22
CA PRO A 164 1.01 -2.66 -5.89
C PRO A 164 -0.42 -2.48 -6.37
N GLN A 165 -0.92 -3.38 -7.21
CA GLN A 165 -2.32 -3.26 -7.65
C GLN A 165 -3.10 -3.07 -6.37
N VAL A 166 -3.76 -1.91 -6.25
CA VAL A 166 -4.47 -1.61 -5.03
C VAL A 166 -5.59 -2.62 -4.98
N ALA A 167 -5.36 -3.67 -4.20
CA ALA A 167 -6.27 -4.79 -4.14
C ALA A 167 -7.53 -4.29 -3.45
N GLN A 168 -8.67 -4.49 -4.10
CA GLN A 168 -9.92 -4.36 -3.38
C GLN A 168 -9.94 -5.44 -2.30
N ILE A 169 -10.26 -5.06 -1.08
CA ILE A 169 -10.36 -6.00 0.03
C ILE A 169 -11.49 -6.99 -0.30
N ASP A 170 -11.16 -8.27 -0.32
CA ASP A 170 -12.13 -9.36 -0.47
C ASP A 170 -13.06 -9.36 0.75
N LYS A 171 -14.32 -9.01 0.51
CA LYS A 171 -15.35 -8.89 1.55
C LYS A 171 -15.63 -10.22 2.25
N THR A 172 -15.37 -11.33 1.56
CA THR A 172 -15.70 -12.66 2.05
C THR A 172 -14.72 -13.19 3.09
N LEU A 173 -13.57 -12.51 3.30
CA LEU A 173 -12.53 -12.98 4.21
C LEU A 173 -13.04 -13.18 5.65
N PHE A 174 -13.91 -12.29 6.12
CA PHE A 174 -14.46 -12.29 7.48
C PHE A 174 -15.96 -12.62 7.53
N ASP A 175 -16.54 -13.08 6.41
CA ASP A 175 -17.93 -13.51 6.40
C ASP A 175 -18.16 -14.62 7.44
N PRO A 176 -19.30 -14.61 8.15
CA PRO A 176 -19.68 -15.73 9.01
C PRO A 176 -19.64 -17.03 8.21
N ALA A 177 -18.96 -18.04 8.75
CA ALA A 177 -18.91 -19.34 8.11
C ALA A 177 -20.32 -19.95 8.11
N GLU A 178 -20.85 -20.28 6.93
CA GLU A 178 -21.82 -21.38 6.84
C GLU A 178 -21.13 -22.65 7.35
N VAL A 179 -21.86 -23.56 8.00
CA VAL A 179 -21.30 -24.77 8.60
C VAL A 179 -20.44 -25.49 7.56
N ALA A 180 -19.13 -25.33 7.66
CA ALA A 180 -18.21 -25.96 6.72
C ALA A 180 -18.35 -27.48 6.88
N ALA A 181 -18.26 -28.22 5.78
CA ALA A 181 -18.10 -29.66 5.87
C ALA A 181 -16.82 -29.95 6.65
N GLY A 182 -16.97 -30.30 7.93
CA GLY A 182 -15.85 -30.57 8.82
C GLY A 182 -15.00 -31.71 8.28
N ILE A 183 -13.69 -31.65 8.50
CA ILE A 183 -12.81 -32.79 8.24
C ILE A 183 -13.23 -33.93 9.16
N ALA A 184 -13.36 -35.12 8.58
CA ALA A 184 -13.74 -36.31 9.33
C ALA A 184 -12.77 -36.49 10.52
N PRO A 185 -13.24 -36.62 11.77
CA PRO A 185 -12.37 -36.65 12.96
C PRO A 185 -11.34 -37.78 12.97
N ASP A 186 -11.57 -38.82 12.16
CA ASP A 186 -10.69 -39.98 12.00
C ASP A 186 -9.68 -39.83 10.85
N THR A 187 -9.64 -38.68 10.17
CA THR A 187 -8.67 -38.38 9.09
C THR A 187 -7.25 -38.49 9.62
N ARG A 188 -6.54 -39.56 9.23
CA ARG A 188 -5.16 -39.80 9.65
C ARG A 188 -4.16 -39.04 8.79
N ILE A 189 -3.13 -38.49 9.45
CA ILE A 189 -1.99 -37.84 8.79
C ILE A 189 -0.65 -38.46 9.22
N ALA A 190 0.35 -38.38 8.34
CA ALA A 190 1.74 -38.72 8.65
C ALA A 190 2.61 -37.47 8.56
N ILE A 191 3.33 -37.14 9.63
CA ILE A 191 4.23 -35.98 9.69
C ILE A 191 5.65 -36.48 9.45
N VAL A 192 6.33 -35.91 8.46
CA VAL A 192 7.74 -36.17 8.16
C VAL A 192 8.58 -35.00 8.64
N LEU A 193 9.50 -35.28 9.58
CA LEU A 193 10.32 -34.29 10.27
C LEU A 193 11.82 -34.62 10.07
N PRO A 194 12.49 -34.04 9.06
CA PRO A 194 13.95 -34.15 8.93
C PRO A 194 14.65 -33.34 10.03
N VAL A 195 15.70 -33.91 10.62
CA VAL A 195 16.46 -33.29 11.73
C VAL A 195 17.96 -33.36 11.47
N PHE A 196 18.60 -32.19 11.42
CA PHE A 196 20.06 -32.05 11.41
C PHE A 196 20.47 -30.86 12.30
N ASN A 197 21.17 -31.14 13.42
CA ASN A 197 21.70 -30.12 14.34
C ASN A 197 20.68 -29.08 14.87
N ALA A 198 19.41 -29.46 15.04
CA ALA A 198 18.32 -28.54 15.39
C ALA A 198 17.93 -28.53 16.88
N PHE A 199 18.81 -28.98 17.79
CA PHE A 199 18.46 -29.25 19.19
C PHE A 199 17.86 -28.05 19.94
N ALA A 200 18.22 -26.81 19.58
CA ALA A 200 17.73 -25.61 20.24
C ALA A 200 16.22 -25.38 20.07
N LEU A 201 15.65 -25.78 18.94
CA LEU A 201 14.24 -25.54 18.58
C LEU A 201 13.39 -26.82 18.65
N LEU A 202 14.03 -27.97 18.42
CA LEU A 202 13.37 -29.27 18.30
C LEU A 202 12.48 -29.67 19.50
N PRO A 203 12.86 -29.42 20.78
CA PRO A 203 11.98 -29.71 21.92
C PRO A 203 10.63 -29.00 21.85
N GLU A 204 10.61 -27.71 21.50
CA GLU A 204 9.36 -26.95 21.38
C GLU A 204 8.56 -27.41 20.15
N VAL A 205 9.21 -27.71 19.03
CA VAL A 205 8.54 -28.24 17.82
C VAL A 205 7.83 -29.56 18.12
N LEU A 206 8.51 -30.53 18.76
CA LEU A 206 7.88 -31.81 19.10
C LEU A 206 6.74 -31.65 20.12
N ASP A 207 6.88 -30.77 21.10
CA ASP A 207 5.81 -30.50 22.06
C ASP A 207 4.60 -29.82 21.40
N ARG A 208 4.82 -28.88 20.47
CA ARG A 208 3.75 -28.29 19.65
C ARG A 208 3.05 -29.34 18.79
N ILE A 209 3.77 -30.22 18.08
CA ILE A 209 3.15 -31.33 17.33
C ILE A 209 2.25 -32.15 18.24
N ARG A 210 2.72 -32.51 19.44
CA ARG A 210 1.94 -33.30 20.39
C ARG A 210 0.70 -32.58 20.91
N ARG A 211 0.80 -31.29 21.25
CA ARG A 211 -0.28 -30.52 21.90
C ARG A 211 -1.27 -29.89 20.91
N HIS A 212 -0.81 -29.52 19.73
CA HIS A 212 -1.55 -28.66 18.80
C HIS A 212 -2.17 -29.41 17.63
N THR A 213 -1.77 -30.66 17.38
CA THR A 213 -2.31 -31.50 16.30
C THR A 213 -3.66 -32.07 16.73
N ASP A 214 -4.70 -31.68 16.00
CA ASP A 214 -6.12 -31.94 16.29
C ASP A 214 -6.70 -33.13 15.50
N LEU A 215 -5.87 -33.83 14.73
CA LEU A 215 -6.24 -35.03 13.98
C LEU A 215 -5.41 -36.25 14.43
N PRO A 216 -5.88 -37.49 14.22
CA PRO A 216 -5.04 -38.68 14.39
C PRO A 216 -3.74 -38.59 13.57
N TRP A 217 -2.59 -38.70 14.22
CA TRP A 217 -1.30 -38.47 13.59
C TRP A 217 -0.27 -39.55 13.90
N SER A 218 0.66 -39.73 12.97
CA SER A 218 1.92 -40.46 13.18
C SER A 218 3.10 -39.55 12.81
N LEU A 219 4.22 -39.68 13.51
CA LEU A 219 5.42 -38.87 13.28
C LEU A 219 6.58 -39.75 12.82
N ILE A 220 7.24 -39.32 11.76
CA ILE A 220 8.41 -39.97 11.18
C ILE A 220 9.56 -38.96 11.26
N ILE A 221 10.42 -39.18 12.22
CA ILE A 221 11.61 -38.36 12.45
C ILE A 221 12.74 -38.98 11.65
N VAL A 222 13.38 -38.20 10.77
CA VAL A 222 14.57 -38.64 10.03
C VAL A 222 15.76 -37.87 10.57
N GLU A 223 16.56 -38.54 11.40
CA GLU A 223 17.79 -38.00 11.97
C GLU A 223 18.92 -38.16 10.95
N ASP A 224 19.46 -37.02 10.50
CA ASP A 224 20.38 -36.95 9.35
C ASP A 224 21.85 -36.85 9.75
N ALA A 225 22.30 -37.73 10.66
CA ALA A 225 23.67 -37.76 11.15
C ALA A 225 24.15 -36.43 11.74
N SER A 226 23.35 -35.86 12.65
CA SER A 226 23.66 -34.66 13.41
C SER A 226 25.00 -34.80 14.12
N THR A 227 25.80 -33.74 14.03
CA THR A 227 27.08 -33.63 14.73
C THR A 227 26.90 -33.19 16.19
N ASP A 228 25.76 -32.60 16.55
CA ASP A 228 25.42 -32.32 17.95
C ASP A 228 25.14 -33.64 18.70
N PRO A 229 25.98 -34.01 19.69
CA PRO A 229 25.88 -35.30 20.38
C PRO A 229 24.61 -35.44 21.21
N ARG A 230 23.86 -34.35 21.44
CA ARG A 230 22.61 -34.36 22.22
C ARG A 230 21.41 -34.86 21.41
N VAL A 231 21.43 -34.71 20.08
CA VAL A 231 20.24 -34.93 19.22
C VAL A 231 19.79 -36.40 19.23
N ARG A 232 20.67 -37.33 18.87
CA ARG A 232 20.31 -38.76 18.76
C ARG A 232 19.84 -39.39 20.07
N PRO A 233 20.59 -39.27 21.19
CA PRO A 233 20.15 -39.85 22.46
C PRO A 233 18.78 -39.30 22.89
N TRP A 234 18.58 -37.99 22.73
CA TRP A 234 17.32 -37.35 23.08
C TRP A 234 16.16 -37.81 22.20
N LEU A 235 16.35 -37.95 20.89
CA LEU A 235 15.33 -38.48 19.98
C LEU A 235 14.95 -39.93 20.33
N ARG A 236 15.94 -40.79 20.62
CA ARG A 236 15.69 -42.18 21.04
C ARG A 236 14.88 -42.23 22.33
N GLU A 237 15.19 -41.36 23.30
CA GLU A 237 14.42 -41.23 24.54
C GLU A 237 12.96 -40.81 24.27
N ARG A 238 12.74 -39.84 23.36
CA ARG A 238 11.38 -39.39 23.00
C ARG A 238 10.56 -40.50 22.34
N VAL A 239 11.17 -41.28 21.45
CA VAL A 239 10.50 -42.43 20.82
C VAL A 239 10.15 -43.50 21.84
N ALA A 240 11.06 -43.82 22.76
CA ALA A 240 10.82 -44.83 23.80
C ALA A 240 9.67 -44.45 24.75
N LYS A 241 9.41 -43.15 24.94
CA LYS A 241 8.32 -42.62 25.76
C LYS A 241 7.00 -42.43 25.01
N ALA A 242 7.00 -42.55 23.68
CA ALA A 242 5.80 -42.35 22.87
C ALA A 242 4.91 -43.60 22.87
N GLN A 243 3.65 -43.43 22.48
CA GLN A 243 2.77 -44.59 22.27
C GLN A 243 3.34 -45.47 21.16
N SER A 244 3.21 -46.79 21.31
CA SER A 244 3.73 -47.75 20.34
C SER A 244 3.21 -47.44 18.92
N GLY A 245 4.12 -47.32 17.96
CA GLY A 245 3.80 -47.01 16.56
C GLY A 245 3.49 -45.53 16.26
N GLN A 246 3.35 -44.67 17.28
CA GLN A 246 3.04 -43.25 17.09
C GLN A 246 4.22 -42.47 16.51
N ILE A 247 5.44 -42.75 16.97
CA ILE A 247 6.67 -42.12 16.48
C ILE A 247 7.60 -43.19 15.90
N THR A 248 8.11 -42.95 14.68
CA THR A 248 9.15 -43.74 14.04
C THR A 248 10.39 -42.89 13.85
N LEU A 249 11.53 -43.37 14.33
CA LEU A 249 12.82 -42.72 14.14
C LEU A 249 13.64 -43.49 13.11
N ILE A 250 14.07 -42.78 12.07
CA ILE A 250 14.97 -43.26 11.03
C ILE A 250 16.30 -42.55 11.23
N GLU A 251 17.36 -43.31 11.51
CA GLU A 251 18.70 -42.76 11.68
C GLU A 251 19.51 -42.99 10.39
N ASN A 252 20.02 -41.92 9.77
CA ASN A 252 20.97 -42.02 8.66
C ASN A 252 22.37 -42.34 9.21
N GLN A 253 23.18 -43.12 8.51
CA GLN A 253 24.58 -43.36 8.94
C GLN A 253 25.51 -42.21 8.56
N THR A 254 25.16 -41.47 7.50
CA THR A 254 25.88 -40.30 6.98
C THR A 254 24.87 -39.18 6.72
N ASN A 255 25.35 -37.93 6.62
CA ASN A 255 24.50 -36.80 6.28
C ASN A 255 24.09 -36.92 4.80
N LEU A 256 22.84 -37.27 4.54
CA LEU A 256 22.22 -37.41 3.22
C LEU A 256 21.65 -36.09 2.70
N GLY A 257 21.65 -35.05 3.54
CA GLY A 257 21.04 -33.77 3.26
C GLY A 257 19.51 -33.81 3.35
N PHE A 258 18.91 -32.63 3.18
CA PHE A 258 17.46 -32.45 3.30
C PHE A 258 16.68 -33.40 2.36
N ILE A 259 17.07 -33.44 1.09
CA ILE A 259 16.39 -34.25 0.05
C ILE A 259 16.41 -35.74 0.38
N GLY A 260 17.59 -36.28 0.71
CA GLY A 260 17.74 -37.69 1.04
C GLY A 260 16.93 -38.08 2.27
N SER A 261 16.97 -37.25 3.30
CA SER A 261 16.21 -37.45 4.55
C SER A 261 14.70 -37.39 4.33
N VAL A 262 14.22 -36.39 3.60
CA VAL A 262 12.80 -36.24 3.27
C VAL A 262 12.29 -37.41 2.44
N ASN A 263 13.05 -37.86 1.43
CA ASN A 263 12.66 -39.01 0.61
C ASN A 263 12.55 -40.32 1.40
N ARG A 264 13.47 -40.56 2.35
CA ARG A 264 13.35 -41.71 3.29
C ARG A 264 12.09 -41.57 4.15
N GLY A 265 11.80 -40.36 4.62
CA GLY A 265 10.58 -40.06 5.38
C GLY A 265 9.31 -40.31 4.58
N PHE A 266 9.25 -39.85 3.32
CA PHE A 266 8.13 -40.10 2.41
C PHE A 266 7.89 -41.59 2.14
N ALA A 267 8.97 -42.37 1.95
CA ALA A 267 8.85 -43.81 1.78
C ALA A 267 8.22 -44.48 3.01
N ALA A 268 8.64 -44.08 4.22
CA ALA A 268 8.08 -44.61 5.47
C ALA A 268 6.67 -44.09 5.80
N ALA A 269 6.27 -42.93 5.25
CA ALA A 269 4.96 -42.32 5.47
C ALA A 269 3.86 -42.94 4.61
N ARG A 270 4.23 -43.52 3.45
CA ARG A 270 3.29 -43.98 2.42
C ARG A 270 2.20 -44.92 2.94
N ASP A 271 2.57 -45.86 3.82
CA ASP A 271 1.64 -46.87 4.33
C ASP A 271 0.95 -46.44 5.64
N LYS A 272 1.27 -45.24 6.16
CA LYS A 272 0.72 -44.73 7.42
C LYS A 272 -0.51 -43.85 7.24
N ALA A 273 -0.57 -43.07 6.17
CA ALA A 273 -1.64 -42.12 5.93
C ALA A 273 -1.77 -41.73 4.45
N GLY A 274 -2.98 -41.37 4.03
CA GLY A 274 -3.26 -40.83 2.69
C GLY A 274 -2.81 -39.37 2.49
N ILE A 275 -2.42 -38.68 3.56
CA ILE A 275 -1.93 -37.29 3.55
C ILE A 275 -0.66 -37.22 4.39
N ILE A 276 0.40 -36.67 3.78
CA ILE A 276 1.71 -36.51 4.41
C ILE A 276 1.95 -35.02 4.64
N VAL A 277 2.41 -34.62 5.82
CA VAL A 277 2.87 -33.25 6.09
C VAL A 277 4.39 -33.27 6.21
N LEU A 278 5.08 -32.58 5.30
CA LEU A 278 6.48 -32.22 5.47
C LEU A 278 6.56 -31.02 6.43
N LEU A 279 7.31 -31.17 7.51
CA LEU A 279 7.47 -30.13 8.52
C LEU A 279 8.95 -30.02 8.91
N ASN A 280 9.53 -28.83 8.83
CA ASN A 280 10.90 -28.61 9.26
C ASN A 280 11.04 -28.62 10.79
N SER A 281 12.23 -28.92 11.28
CA SER A 281 12.58 -28.92 12.71
C SER A 281 12.61 -27.54 13.39
N ASP A 282 12.25 -26.49 12.67
CA ASP A 282 12.18 -25.08 13.08
C ASP A 282 10.85 -24.41 12.67
N ALA A 283 9.84 -25.22 12.33
CA ALA A 283 8.48 -24.78 12.04
C ALA A 283 7.56 -25.01 13.27
N PHE A 284 6.91 -23.95 13.73
CA PHE A 284 6.14 -23.90 14.98
C PHE A 284 4.65 -23.86 14.65
N VAL A 285 4.03 -25.04 14.63
CA VAL A 285 2.61 -25.18 14.33
C VAL A 285 1.73 -24.59 15.44
N PRO A 286 0.68 -23.82 15.11
CA PRO A 286 -0.29 -23.30 16.07
C PRO A 286 -1.35 -24.35 16.43
N ALA A 287 -2.20 -24.08 17.44
CA ALA A 287 -3.29 -24.97 17.83
C ALA A 287 -4.28 -25.20 16.66
N GLY A 288 -4.75 -26.44 16.49
CA GLY A 288 -5.75 -26.78 15.46
C GLY A 288 -5.26 -26.63 14.02
N TRP A 289 -3.95 -26.77 13.80
CA TRP A 289 -3.34 -26.54 12.47
C TRP A 289 -3.62 -27.69 11.49
N ALA A 290 -3.76 -28.92 11.98
CA ALA A 290 -3.71 -30.11 11.14
C ALA A 290 -5.00 -30.27 10.34
N SER A 291 -6.17 -30.10 10.95
CA SER A 291 -7.44 -30.08 10.22
C SER A 291 -7.48 -28.98 9.15
N ARG A 292 -6.94 -27.79 9.48
CA ARG A 292 -6.89 -26.65 8.56
C ARG A 292 -6.02 -26.91 7.34
N ILE A 293 -4.78 -27.40 7.53
CA ILE A 293 -3.83 -27.58 6.41
C ILE A 293 -4.24 -28.72 5.47
N VAL A 294 -4.92 -29.76 5.96
CA VAL A 294 -5.35 -30.88 5.11
C VAL A 294 -6.67 -30.63 4.41
N ALA A 295 -7.46 -29.66 4.87
CA ALA A 295 -8.81 -29.44 4.36
C ALA A 295 -8.87 -29.27 2.84
N PRO A 296 -8.01 -28.47 2.18
CA PRO A 296 -8.05 -28.34 0.72
C PRO A 296 -7.74 -29.65 -0.04
N ILE A 297 -6.94 -30.56 0.53
CA ILE A 297 -6.64 -31.86 -0.08
C ILE A 297 -7.83 -32.81 0.01
N VAL A 298 -8.53 -32.78 1.14
CA VAL A 298 -9.72 -33.60 1.39
C VAL A 298 -10.90 -33.14 0.54
N THR A 299 -11.10 -31.83 0.41
CA THR A 299 -12.24 -31.26 -0.33
C THR A 299 -12.04 -31.25 -1.84
N ASN A 300 -10.80 -31.18 -2.32
CA ASN A 300 -10.51 -31.14 -3.76
C ASN A 300 -9.48 -32.21 -4.18
N PRO A 301 -9.89 -33.19 -5.00
CA PRO A 301 -8.99 -34.23 -5.45
C PRO A 301 -7.90 -33.79 -6.47
N HIS A 302 -7.91 -32.54 -6.93
CA HIS A 302 -6.83 -31.99 -7.75
C HIS A 302 -5.70 -31.38 -6.92
N VAL A 303 -5.98 -30.99 -5.66
CA VAL A 303 -4.96 -30.39 -4.80
C VAL A 303 -3.91 -31.45 -4.43
N ALA A 304 -2.68 -31.17 -4.82
CA ALA A 304 -1.51 -31.97 -4.57
C ALA A 304 -0.72 -31.51 -3.35
N SER A 305 -0.69 -30.19 -3.10
CA SER A 305 -0.12 -29.67 -1.87
C SER A 305 -0.78 -28.40 -1.36
N VAL A 306 -0.63 -28.17 -0.06
CA VAL A 306 -1.10 -26.98 0.65
C VAL A 306 0.06 -26.40 1.44
N THR A 307 0.26 -25.09 1.34
CA THR A 307 1.29 -24.37 2.11
C THR A 307 0.64 -23.23 2.90
N PRO A 308 0.90 -23.11 4.22
CA PRO A 308 0.37 -22.02 5.03
C PRO A 308 1.14 -20.72 4.80
N MET A 309 0.58 -19.61 5.29
CA MET A 309 1.32 -18.35 5.39
C MET A 309 2.39 -18.45 6.49
N SER A 310 3.47 -17.65 6.38
CA SER A 310 4.56 -17.65 7.38
C SER A 310 5.29 -16.32 7.42
N ASN A 311 6.13 -16.13 8.44
CA ASN A 311 7.10 -15.02 8.50
C ASN A 311 8.34 -15.25 7.62
N ASP A 312 8.57 -16.48 7.13
CA ASP A 312 9.64 -16.81 6.19
C ASP A 312 9.24 -17.99 5.28
N ALA A 313 8.45 -17.68 4.24
CA ALA A 313 7.95 -18.67 3.27
C ALA A 313 7.88 -18.09 1.84
N GLU A 314 8.95 -17.42 1.39
CA GLU A 314 9.07 -16.85 0.05
C GLU A 314 7.83 -16.05 -0.43
N ILE A 315 7.07 -16.58 -1.40
CA ILE A 315 5.87 -15.94 -1.97
C ILE A 315 4.69 -15.85 -0.98
N LEU A 316 4.78 -16.57 0.14
CA LEU A 316 3.80 -16.60 1.22
C LEU A 316 4.27 -15.85 2.48
N THR A 317 5.41 -15.15 2.40
CA THR A 317 5.93 -14.37 3.53
C THR A 317 5.02 -13.19 3.90
N VAL A 318 4.69 -13.09 5.19
CA VAL A 318 4.01 -11.97 5.84
C VAL A 318 5.02 -11.22 6.71
N PRO A 319 5.00 -9.86 6.73
CA PRO A 319 4.07 -8.98 6.04
C PRO A 319 4.44 -8.71 4.58
N VAL A 320 5.72 -8.82 4.21
CA VAL A 320 6.23 -8.44 2.89
C VAL A 320 6.72 -9.67 2.14
N ILE A 321 6.21 -9.86 0.94
CA ILE A 321 6.54 -11.00 0.09
C ILE A 321 8.07 -11.12 -0.12
N CYS A 322 8.60 -12.33 0.03
CA CYS A 322 10.02 -12.64 -0.07
C CYS A 322 10.95 -11.83 0.87
N ALA A 323 10.43 -11.26 1.96
CA ALA A 323 11.21 -10.49 2.93
C ALA A 323 11.00 -11.05 4.35
N PRO A 324 11.82 -12.03 4.76
CA PRO A 324 11.62 -12.74 6.02
C PRO A 324 11.69 -11.82 7.23
N GLN A 325 10.86 -12.11 8.23
CA GLN A 325 10.81 -11.36 9.49
C GLN A 325 11.07 -12.28 10.68
N PRO A 326 12.01 -11.94 11.58
CA PRO A 326 12.13 -12.66 12.84
C PRO A 326 10.93 -12.36 13.74
N LEU A 327 10.40 -13.41 14.38
CA LEU A 327 9.33 -13.33 15.36
C LEU A 327 9.86 -13.67 16.77
N LYS A 328 9.29 -13.03 17.78
CA LYS A 328 9.45 -13.40 19.19
C LYS A 328 8.45 -14.49 19.55
N ALA A 329 8.75 -15.24 20.60
CA ALA A 329 7.85 -16.27 21.12
C ALA A 329 6.43 -15.72 21.34
N GLY A 330 5.43 -16.46 20.85
CA GLY A 330 4.01 -16.10 20.93
C GLY A 330 3.49 -15.17 19.83
N GLN A 331 4.36 -14.47 19.08
CA GLN A 331 3.90 -13.60 17.98
C GLN A 331 3.31 -14.41 16.82
N GLY A 332 3.90 -15.57 16.49
CA GLY A 332 3.35 -16.48 15.49
C GLY A 332 1.92 -16.93 15.83
N ASP A 333 1.68 -17.28 17.09
CA ASP A 333 0.36 -17.70 17.57
C ASP A 333 -0.66 -16.54 17.57
N ALA A 334 -0.22 -15.31 17.87
CA ALA A 334 -1.06 -14.11 17.81
C ALA A 334 -1.49 -13.79 16.37
N ILE A 335 -0.60 -13.97 15.39
CA ILE A 335 -0.91 -13.82 13.97
C ILE A 335 -1.85 -14.94 13.51
N ASP A 336 -1.58 -16.19 13.91
CA ASP A 336 -2.45 -17.32 13.56
C ASP A 336 -3.85 -17.19 14.15
N LYS A 337 -4.02 -16.58 15.34
CA LYS A 337 -5.34 -16.30 15.90
C LYS A 337 -6.22 -15.49 14.94
N VAL A 338 -5.62 -14.57 14.17
CA VAL A 338 -6.32 -13.80 13.13
C VAL A 338 -6.58 -14.67 11.92
N ALA A 339 -5.59 -15.45 11.47
CA ALA A 339 -5.75 -16.40 10.37
C ALA A 339 -6.88 -17.41 10.61
N ALA A 340 -6.97 -17.95 11.82
CA ALA A 340 -8.00 -18.89 12.26
C ALA A 340 -9.41 -18.28 12.27
N GLY A 341 -9.51 -16.94 12.33
CA GLY A 341 -10.77 -16.21 12.24
C GLY A 341 -11.24 -15.94 10.81
N PHE A 342 -10.43 -16.26 9.78
CA PHE A 342 -10.86 -16.15 8.39
C PHE A 342 -11.90 -17.22 8.06
N LYS A 343 -12.83 -16.88 7.17
CA LYS A 343 -13.80 -17.84 6.65
C LYS A 343 -13.05 -19.04 6.01
N PRO A 344 -13.37 -20.29 6.40
CA PRO A 344 -12.72 -21.46 5.83
C PRO A 344 -12.81 -21.48 4.30
N GLY A 345 -11.67 -21.65 3.63
CA GLY A 345 -11.57 -21.66 2.16
C GLY A 345 -11.55 -20.28 1.50
N ALA A 346 -11.82 -19.19 2.23
CA ALA A 346 -11.74 -17.84 1.68
C ALA A 346 -10.31 -17.50 1.28
N CYS A 347 -10.17 -16.84 0.13
CA CYS A 347 -8.89 -16.42 -0.44
C CYS A 347 -7.85 -17.55 -0.60
N VAL A 348 -8.24 -18.83 -0.62
CA VAL A 348 -7.33 -19.94 -0.99
C VAL A 348 -6.96 -19.75 -2.46
N GLN A 349 -5.66 -19.63 -2.74
CA GLN A 349 -5.16 -19.33 -4.08
C GLN A 349 -4.26 -20.44 -4.59
N GLU A 350 -4.39 -20.75 -5.88
CA GLU A 350 -3.40 -21.58 -6.56
C GLU A 350 -2.05 -20.86 -6.60
N ILE A 351 -0.98 -21.60 -6.33
CA ILE A 351 0.39 -21.08 -6.28
C ILE A 351 1.29 -21.83 -7.26
N PRO A 352 2.30 -21.16 -7.83
CA PRO A 352 3.23 -21.79 -8.77
C PRO A 352 4.08 -22.89 -8.12
N THR A 353 4.26 -22.86 -6.80
CA THR A 353 4.99 -23.87 -6.03
C THR A 353 4.56 -23.81 -4.57
N GLY A 354 4.53 -24.95 -3.90
CA GLY A 354 4.53 -25.00 -2.43
C GLY A 354 5.90 -24.63 -1.86
N VAL A 355 5.97 -24.41 -0.54
CA VAL A 355 7.20 -24.09 0.18
C VAL A 355 7.49 -25.18 1.22
N GLY A 356 8.67 -25.78 1.15
CA GLY A 356 8.99 -27.03 1.85
C GLY A 356 9.13 -26.96 3.38
N PHE A 357 9.05 -25.78 4.02
CA PHE A 357 9.18 -25.65 5.48
C PHE A 357 7.99 -26.26 6.24
N CYS A 358 6.80 -26.16 5.66
CA CYS A 358 5.55 -26.72 6.14
C CYS A 358 4.63 -26.92 4.95
N MET A 359 4.43 -28.17 4.52
CA MET A 359 3.72 -28.49 3.30
C MET A 359 2.92 -29.77 3.49
N ALA A 360 1.59 -29.67 3.45
CA ALA A 360 0.74 -30.87 3.34
C ALA A 360 0.77 -31.36 1.89
N ILE A 361 0.90 -32.67 1.71
CA ILE A 361 1.10 -33.35 0.43
C ILE A 361 0.10 -34.49 0.35
N SER A 362 -0.63 -34.53 -0.75
CA SER A 362 -1.56 -35.62 -1.02
C SER A 362 -0.79 -36.90 -1.37
N GLY A 363 -1.07 -37.99 -0.64
CA GLY A 363 -0.42 -39.29 -0.86
C GLY A 363 -0.61 -39.84 -2.27
N ARG A 364 -1.77 -39.58 -2.90
CA ARG A 364 -2.03 -40.00 -4.30
C ARG A 364 -1.09 -39.32 -5.30
N TRP A 365 -0.77 -38.05 -5.06
CA TRP A 365 0.08 -37.24 -5.94
C TRP A 365 1.54 -37.56 -5.67
N LEU A 366 1.90 -37.77 -4.40
CA LEU A 366 3.21 -38.29 -4.01
C LEU A 366 3.48 -39.69 -4.60
N ALA A 367 2.47 -40.55 -4.74
CA ALA A 367 2.64 -41.85 -5.39
C ALA A 367 3.01 -41.74 -6.88
N ARG A 368 2.58 -40.67 -7.57
CA ARG A 368 2.89 -40.44 -8.99
C ARG A 368 4.31 -39.91 -9.20
N VAL A 369 4.78 -39.06 -8.29
CA VAL A 369 6.16 -38.54 -8.28
C VAL A 369 6.74 -38.83 -6.89
N PRO A 370 7.31 -40.04 -6.68
CA PRO A 370 7.64 -40.58 -5.36
C PRO A 370 8.94 -40.01 -4.78
N GLY A 371 8.89 -38.72 -4.45
CA GLY A 371 9.94 -37.99 -3.78
C GLY A 371 10.53 -36.85 -4.61
N PHE A 372 11.42 -36.12 -3.94
CA PHE A 372 12.19 -35.03 -4.48
C PHE A 372 13.39 -35.52 -5.30
N ASP A 373 13.76 -34.77 -6.34
CA ASP A 373 14.82 -35.16 -7.26
C ASP A 373 16.21 -34.94 -6.63
N PRO A 374 17.05 -35.99 -6.47
CA PRO A 374 18.38 -35.85 -5.87
C PRO A 374 19.35 -34.94 -6.65
N VAL A 375 19.02 -34.54 -7.89
CA VAL A 375 19.85 -33.62 -8.69
C VAL A 375 20.12 -32.27 -7.99
N PHE A 376 19.22 -31.86 -7.08
CA PHE A 376 19.35 -30.61 -6.32
C PHE A 376 20.30 -30.73 -5.12
N GLY A 377 20.93 -31.91 -4.93
CA GLY A 377 21.98 -32.13 -3.96
C GLY A 377 21.48 -32.00 -2.52
N ARG A 378 21.96 -30.97 -1.81
CA ARG A 378 21.67 -30.78 -0.37
C ARG A 378 20.39 -29.99 -0.08
N GLY A 379 19.66 -29.54 -1.10
CA GLY A 379 18.37 -28.83 -1.00
C GLY A 379 18.31 -27.56 -1.87
N TYR A 380 17.24 -26.79 -1.68
CA TYR A 380 16.79 -25.66 -2.49
C TYR A 380 16.31 -26.04 -3.90
N ALA A 381 15.03 -25.77 -4.17
CA ALA A 381 14.30 -25.96 -5.43
C ALA A 381 13.83 -27.40 -5.74
N GLU A 382 14.06 -28.34 -4.83
CA GLU A 382 13.54 -29.70 -4.92
C GLU A 382 12.02 -29.75 -4.89
N GLU A 383 11.41 -28.93 -4.04
CA GLU A 383 9.97 -28.78 -3.90
C GLU A 383 9.39 -28.07 -5.12
N VAL A 384 10.14 -27.12 -5.69
CA VAL A 384 9.77 -26.43 -6.93
C VAL A 384 9.70 -27.42 -8.08
N ASP A 385 10.73 -28.24 -8.28
CA ASP A 385 10.74 -29.25 -9.35
C ASP A 385 9.63 -30.29 -9.17
N TRP A 386 9.37 -30.74 -7.94
CA TRP A 386 8.25 -31.63 -7.64
C TRP A 386 6.90 -30.99 -7.97
N CYS A 387 6.68 -29.75 -7.54
CA CYS A 387 5.44 -29.02 -7.83
C CYS A 387 5.23 -28.85 -9.34
N GLN A 388 6.27 -28.46 -10.08
CA GLN A 388 6.17 -28.29 -11.53
C GLN A 388 5.89 -29.61 -12.27
N LYS A 389 6.49 -30.73 -11.83
CA LYS A 389 6.17 -32.07 -12.35
C LYS A 389 4.71 -32.45 -12.10
N ILE A 390 4.17 -32.13 -10.92
CA ILE A 390 2.77 -32.41 -10.58
C ILE A 390 1.79 -31.51 -11.35
N LEU A 391 2.11 -30.22 -11.51
CA LEU A 391 1.35 -29.30 -12.36
C LEU A 391 1.25 -29.83 -13.80
N ALA A 392 2.34 -30.37 -14.35
CA ALA A 392 2.33 -31.00 -15.67
C ALA A 392 1.45 -32.26 -15.76
N LEU A 393 1.14 -32.89 -14.63
CA LEU A 393 0.24 -34.03 -14.51
C LEU A 393 -1.21 -33.64 -14.15
N GLY A 394 -1.52 -32.33 -14.11
CA GLY A 394 -2.85 -31.78 -13.81
C GLY A 394 -3.20 -31.66 -12.33
N GLY A 395 -2.20 -31.76 -11.43
CA GLY A 395 -2.38 -31.45 -10.02
C GLY A 395 -2.20 -29.96 -9.74
N THR A 396 -2.72 -29.47 -8.63
CA THR A 396 -2.61 -28.05 -8.23
C THR A 396 -1.96 -27.89 -6.86
N HIS A 397 -1.36 -26.74 -6.61
CA HIS A 397 -0.78 -26.37 -5.31
C HIS A 397 -1.51 -25.14 -4.81
N VAL A 398 -1.84 -25.08 -3.53
CA VAL A 398 -2.61 -23.96 -2.98
C VAL A 398 -1.96 -23.35 -1.74
N ALA A 399 -2.08 -22.02 -1.62
CA ALA A 399 -1.80 -21.29 -0.39
C ALA A 399 -3.02 -21.30 0.52
N LEU A 400 -2.80 -21.46 1.82
CA LEU A 400 -3.85 -21.44 2.83
C LEU A 400 -3.71 -20.19 3.72
N PRO A 401 -4.50 -19.13 3.47
CA PRO A 401 -4.46 -17.92 4.28
C PRO A 401 -4.92 -18.12 5.72
N GLY A 402 -5.85 -19.06 5.94
CA GLY A 402 -6.43 -19.34 7.25
C GLY A 402 -5.53 -20.12 8.21
N LEU A 403 -4.23 -20.23 7.91
CA LEU A 403 -3.23 -20.85 8.77
C LEU A 403 -1.91 -20.09 8.65
N PHE A 404 -1.37 -19.68 9.80
CA PHE A 404 -0.04 -19.08 9.89
C PHE A 404 0.89 -20.00 10.69
N VAL A 405 2.01 -20.41 10.09
CA VAL A 405 3.02 -21.24 10.76
C VAL A 405 4.30 -20.43 10.88
N GLU A 406 4.77 -20.22 12.12
CA GLU A 406 6.03 -19.53 12.37
C GLU A 406 7.23 -20.40 11.97
N HIS A 407 8.21 -19.78 11.32
CA HIS A 407 9.45 -20.41 10.89
C HIS A 407 10.65 -19.64 11.49
N ARG A 408 11.38 -20.24 12.43
CA ARG A 408 12.44 -19.55 13.22
C ARG A 408 13.88 -19.81 12.74
N GLY A 409 14.09 -20.53 11.64
CA GLY A 409 15.43 -21.00 11.27
C GLY A 409 15.79 -20.86 9.80
N GLY A 410 17.06 -20.48 9.59
CA GLY A 410 17.81 -20.55 8.34
C GLY A 410 19.23 -21.07 8.56
N ALA A 411 19.43 -21.83 9.64
CA ALA A 411 20.74 -22.15 10.24
C ALA A 411 21.48 -23.34 9.59
N SER A 412 20.90 -23.99 8.58
CA SER A 412 21.45 -25.26 8.10
C SER A 412 22.61 -25.13 7.10
N PHE A 413 22.89 -23.94 6.56
CA PHE A 413 23.97 -23.71 5.60
C PHE A 413 24.59 -22.32 5.75
N GLY A 414 25.91 -22.20 5.61
CA GLY A 414 26.58 -20.91 5.56
C GLY A 414 25.99 -20.03 4.44
N THR A 415 25.87 -18.72 4.68
CA THR A 415 25.21 -17.78 3.76
C THR A 415 25.77 -17.83 2.33
N ALA A 416 27.08 -18.04 2.17
CA ALA A 416 27.73 -18.16 0.87
C ALA A 416 27.43 -19.50 0.15
N GLU A 417 27.51 -20.63 0.87
CA GLU A 417 27.19 -21.97 0.32
C GLU A 417 25.71 -22.05 -0.07
N LYS A 418 24.82 -21.54 0.79
CA LYS A 418 23.38 -21.40 0.53
C LYS A 418 23.12 -20.61 -0.76
N GLN A 419 23.73 -19.43 -0.90
CA GLN A 419 23.58 -18.61 -2.10
C GLN A 419 24.10 -19.30 -3.36
N HIS A 420 25.22 -20.02 -3.26
CA HIS A 420 25.77 -20.78 -4.38
C HIS A 420 24.84 -21.91 -4.82
N LEU A 421 24.31 -22.70 -3.88
CA LEU A 421 23.34 -23.77 -4.14
C LEU A 421 22.07 -23.22 -4.79
N ILE A 422 21.49 -22.16 -4.23
CA ILE A 422 20.32 -21.47 -4.81
C ILE A 422 20.61 -21.02 -6.24
N ALA A 423 21.77 -20.43 -6.51
CA ALA A 423 22.13 -19.94 -7.84
C ALA A 423 22.32 -21.09 -8.85
N THR A 424 22.88 -22.22 -8.42
CA THR A 424 23.10 -23.41 -9.25
C THR A 424 21.77 -24.12 -9.54
N ASN A 425 20.97 -24.38 -8.51
CA ASN A 425 19.71 -25.10 -8.62
C ASN A 425 18.65 -24.31 -9.40
N ASN A 426 18.65 -22.98 -9.29
CA ASN A 426 17.80 -22.13 -10.14
C ASN A 426 18.12 -22.25 -11.64
N ARG A 427 19.35 -22.62 -12.03
CA ARG A 427 19.66 -22.90 -13.45
C ARG A 427 19.03 -24.20 -13.90
N VAL A 428 19.02 -25.22 -13.03
CA VAL A 428 18.34 -26.51 -13.31
C VAL A 428 16.84 -26.29 -13.47
N ILE A 429 16.22 -25.52 -12.56
CA ILE A 429 14.80 -25.14 -12.68
C ILE A 429 14.54 -24.35 -13.96
N GLY A 430 15.35 -23.33 -14.26
CA GLY A 430 15.17 -22.54 -15.48
C GLY A 430 15.30 -23.35 -16.77
N ALA A 431 16.08 -24.43 -16.76
CA ALA A 431 16.22 -25.36 -17.88
C ALA A 431 15.05 -26.35 -17.99
N ARG A 432 14.62 -26.93 -16.86
CA ARG A 432 13.53 -27.93 -16.81
C ARG A 432 12.14 -27.33 -16.95
N HIS A 433 11.92 -26.18 -16.31
CA HIS A 433 10.63 -25.50 -16.18
C HIS A 433 10.74 -24.03 -16.61
N PRO A 434 10.96 -23.73 -17.92
CA PRO A 434 11.26 -22.37 -18.39
C PRO A 434 10.17 -21.32 -18.08
N ARG A 435 8.92 -21.76 -17.85
CA ARG A 435 7.80 -20.88 -17.49
C ARG A 435 7.76 -20.51 -16.02
N PHE A 436 8.33 -21.32 -15.13
CA PHE A 436 8.22 -21.12 -13.68
C PHE A 436 8.66 -19.72 -13.22
N PRO A 437 9.83 -19.18 -13.63
CA PRO A 437 10.25 -17.84 -13.20
C PRO A 437 9.25 -16.73 -13.58
N ILE A 438 8.59 -16.86 -14.74
CA ILE A 438 7.63 -15.87 -15.24
C ILE A 438 6.34 -15.94 -14.42
N VAL A 439 5.84 -17.14 -14.15
CA VAL A 439 4.62 -17.35 -13.36
C VAL A 439 4.84 -16.88 -11.92
N THR A 440 5.97 -17.21 -11.31
CA THR A 440 6.31 -16.76 -9.95
C THR A 440 6.47 -15.25 -9.86
N GLU A 441 7.12 -14.62 -10.85
CA GLU A 441 7.20 -13.16 -10.90
C GLU A 441 5.82 -12.51 -11.07
N THR A 442 4.95 -13.09 -11.89
CA THR A 442 3.57 -12.62 -12.06
C THR A 442 2.79 -12.74 -10.75
N PHE A 443 2.89 -13.86 -10.05
CA PHE A 443 2.26 -14.06 -8.75
C PHE A 443 2.72 -13.03 -7.72
N ILE A 444 4.03 -12.75 -7.65
CA ILE A 444 4.58 -11.73 -6.74
C ILE A 444 4.06 -10.34 -7.07
N LEU A 445 3.89 -10.05 -8.36
CA LEU A 445 3.45 -8.76 -8.86
C LEU A 445 1.94 -8.53 -8.66
N GLU A 446 1.13 -9.56 -8.85
CA GLU A 446 -0.33 -9.51 -8.69
C GLU A 446 -0.74 -9.64 -7.21
N ASP A 447 0.07 -10.31 -6.38
CA ASP A 447 -0.22 -10.69 -4.99
C ASP A 447 -1.71 -11.04 -4.78
N PRO A 448 -2.20 -12.17 -5.34
CA PRO A 448 -3.60 -12.57 -5.19
C PRO A 448 -4.00 -12.85 -3.73
N LEU A 449 -3.02 -12.84 -2.81
CA LEU A 449 -3.19 -12.97 -1.36
C LEU A 449 -3.11 -11.61 -0.65
N ALA A 450 -3.19 -10.48 -1.35
CA ALA A 450 -3.04 -9.14 -0.77
C ALA A 450 -3.99 -8.88 0.41
N THR A 451 -5.27 -9.29 0.29
CA THR A 451 -6.27 -9.12 1.36
C THR A 451 -5.90 -9.87 2.64
N PRO A 452 -5.72 -11.21 2.64
CA PRO A 452 -5.28 -11.89 3.85
C PRO A 452 -3.88 -11.48 4.29
N ARG A 453 -2.96 -11.14 3.37
CA ARG A 453 -1.63 -10.66 3.74
C ARG A 453 -1.69 -9.33 4.50
N LEU A 454 -2.56 -8.39 4.10
CA LEU A 454 -2.80 -7.15 4.84
C LEU A 454 -3.34 -7.44 6.23
N ALA A 455 -4.34 -8.32 6.36
CA ALA A 455 -4.91 -8.71 7.65
C ALA A 455 -3.85 -9.29 8.60
N LEU A 456 -3.05 -10.24 8.09
CA LEU A 456 -1.96 -10.85 8.85
C LEU A 456 -0.80 -9.87 9.11
N ALA A 457 -0.57 -8.89 8.23
CA ALA A 457 0.43 -7.84 8.44
C ALA A 457 0.01 -6.85 9.53
N ILE A 458 -1.27 -6.50 9.64
CA ILE A 458 -1.80 -5.71 10.76
C ILE A 458 -1.68 -6.51 12.06
N ALA A 459 -2.01 -7.81 12.05
CA ALA A 459 -1.81 -8.70 13.19
C ALA A 459 -0.33 -8.79 13.60
N TRP A 460 0.57 -8.87 12.61
CA TRP A 460 2.01 -8.83 12.83
C TRP A 460 2.45 -7.53 13.50
N ALA A 461 2.00 -6.37 13.00
CA ALA A 461 2.32 -5.07 13.59
C ALA A 461 1.78 -4.96 15.02
N ALA A 462 0.53 -5.37 15.24
CA ALA A 462 -0.11 -5.42 16.55
C ALA A 462 0.65 -6.31 17.55
N SER A 463 1.18 -7.45 17.10
CA SER A 463 1.92 -8.38 17.96
C SER A 463 3.29 -7.85 18.42
N ARG A 464 3.81 -6.79 17.77
CA ARG A 464 5.13 -6.22 18.03
C ARG A 464 5.11 -5.02 18.95
N THR A 465 4.02 -4.25 18.91
CA THR A 465 3.85 -3.06 19.72
C THR A 465 3.34 -3.43 21.12
N GLN A 466 3.88 -2.79 22.16
CA GLN A 466 3.26 -2.78 23.49
C GLN A 466 2.42 -1.51 23.68
N SER A 467 2.66 -0.51 22.84
CA SER A 467 1.87 0.70 22.73
C SER A 467 0.65 0.50 21.81
N ARG A 468 0.10 1.59 21.29
CA ARG A 468 -1.03 1.59 20.36
C ARG A 468 -0.50 1.75 18.93
N LEU A 469 -1.04 0.98 17.99
CA LEU A 469 -0.77 1.15 16.56
C LEU A 469 -1.38 2.48 16.08
N PRO A 470 -0.60 3.43 15.55
CA PRO A 470 -1.14 4.68 15.06
C PRO A 470 -1.93 4.46 13.77
N VAL A 471 -3.16 4.98 13.74
CA VAL A 471 -4.09 4.93 12.60
C VAL A 471 -4.45 6.37 12.22
N TYR A 472 -3.85 6.88 11.15
CA TYR A 472 -4.08 8.25 10.69
C TYR A 472 -5.24 8.33 9.69
N ILE A 473 -6.16 9.28 9.87
CA ILE A 473 -7.23 9.57 8.90
C ILE A 473 -6.85 10.83 8.12
N ALA A 474 -6.69 10.71 6.81
CA ALA A 474 -6.21 11.78 5.94
C ALA A 474 -6.82 11.72 4.53
N HIS A 475 -6.73 12.79 3.75
CA HIS A 475 -7.20 12.82 2.35
C HIS A 475 -6.05 12.72 1.32
N SER A 476 -6.38 12.50 0.04
CA SER A 476 -5.40 12.42 -1.07
C SER A 476 -4.95 13.77 -1.67
N LEU A 477 -5.39 14.92 -1.15
CA LEU A 477 -5.17 16.25 -1.79
C LEU A 477 -3.77 16.86 -1.58
N GLY A 478 -2.90 16.25 -0.77
CA GLY A 478 -1.55 16.76 -0.51
C GLY A 478 -1.51 17.97 0.45
N GLY A 479 -0.53 18.86 0.25
CA GLY A 479 -0.38 20.09 1.04
C GLY A 479 0.36 19.91 2.39
N GLY A 480 0.23 20.90 3.28
CA GLY A 480 0.94 20.93 4.56
C GLY A 480 0.60 19.76 5.50
N ALA A 481 -0.66 19.33 5.52
CA ALA A 481 -1.12 18.19 6.32
C ALA A 481 -0.47 16.87 5.86
N GLU A 482 -0.29 16.68 4.55
CA GLU A 482 0.41 15.51 3.99
C GLU A 482 1.91 15.53 4.33
N ILE A 483 2.55 16.71 4.32
CA ILE A 483 3.95 16.85 4.75
C ILE A 483 4.11 16.44 6.23
N TRP A 484 3.19 16.90 7.08
CA TRP A 484 3.16 16.52 8.49
C TRP A 484 2.95 15.00 8.66
N LEU A 485 1.95 14.44 7.95
CA LEU A 485 1.61 13.02 8.03
C LEU A 485 2.79 12.13 7.64
N ARG A 486 3.47 12.43 6.53
CA ARG A 486 4.66 11.69 6.09
C ARG A 486 5.75 11.65 7.14
N ARG A 487 5.97 12.76 7.85
CA ARG A 487 6.96 12.83 8.94
C ARG A 487 6.52 11.97 10.13
N LYS A 488 5.25 12.00 10.51
CA LYS A 488 4.72 11.16 11.59
C LYS A 488 4.81 9.69 11.24
N ILE A 489 4.44 9.29 10.03
CA ILE A 489 4.62 7.91 9.54
C ILE A 489 6.09 7.50 9.61
N ALA A 490 6.99 8.32 9.07
CA ALA A 490 8.43 8.02 9.08
C ALA A 490 8.96 7.84 10.52
N SER A 491 8.53 8.70 11.44
CA SER A 491 8.88 8.61 12.86
C SER A 491 8.34 7.32 13.51
N SER A 492 7.07 7.00 13.30
CA SER A 492 6.42 5.81 13.88
C SER A 492 7.00 4.51 13.35
N VAL A 493 7.36 4.48 12.06
CA VAL A 493 8.00 3.32 11.41
C VAL A 493 9.46 3.16 11.84
N ALA A 494 10.18 4.26 12.05
CA ALA A 494 11.58 4.23 12.51
C ALA A 494 11.72 3.88 14.01
N ALA A 495 10.67 4.12 14.80
CA ALA A 495 10.67 3.79 16.22
C ALA A 495 10.72 2.27 16.46
N ALA A 496 11.33 1.85 17.58
CA ALA A 496 11.35 0.44 17.98
C ALA A 496 9.95 -0.09 18.34
N ASP A 497 9.09 0.80 18.83
CA ASP A 497 7.66 0.62 19.13
C ASP A 497 6.97 1.94 18.73
N PRO A 498 5.94 1.93 17.86
CA PRO A 498 5.22 0.79 17.28
C PRO A 498 5.91 0.11 16.09
N GLY A 499 6.86 0.77 15.41
CA GLY A 499 7.58 0.21 14.27
C GLY A 499 6.70 -0.04 13.03
N ALA A 500 5.51 0.56 12.98
CA ALA A 500 4.56 0.52 11.88
C ALA A 500 3.56 1.69 12.02
N ALA A 501 2.88 2.04 10.93
CA ALA A 501 1.77 2.99 10.95
C ALA A 501 0.73 2.65 9.89
N LEU A 502 -0.56 2.83 10.21
CA LEU A 502 -1.65 2.66 9.26
C LEU A 502 -2.23 4.02 8.86
N VAL A 503 -2.56 4.20 7.60
CA VAL A 503 -3.30 5.36 7.11
C VAL A 503 -4.61 4.89 6.51
N LEU A 504 -5.71 5.49 6.95
CA LEU A 504 -7.03 5.42 6.32
C LEU A 504 -7.18 6.67 5.45
N ARG A 505 -6.82 6.54 4.17
CA ARG A 505 -6.87 7.62 3.20
C ARG A 505 -8.26 7.71 2.57
N LEU A 506 -8.85 8.89 2.66
CA LEU A 506 -10.16 9.24 2.13
C LEU A 506 -10.02 9.80 0.71
N GLY A 507 -10.99 9.44 -0.14
CA GLY A 507 -11.08 9.89 -1.52
C GLY A 507 -10.33 8.98 -2.50
N GLY A 508 -11.03 8.56 -3.56
CA GLY A 508 -10.55 7.59 -4.54
C GLY A 508 -11.72 6.93 -5.26
N LYS A 509 -11.46 5.77 -5.90
CA LYS A 509 -12.51 4.92 -6.49
C LYS A 509 -13.42 4.33 -5.41
N PHE A 510 -12.84 3.99 -4.27
CA PHE A 510 -13.51 3.56 -3.05
C PHE A 510 -13.38 4.66 -1.98
N ARG A 511 -14.25 4.64 -0.98
CA ARG A 511 -14.25 5.60 0.12
C ARG A 511 -12.97 5.50 0.95
N TRP A 512 -12.48 4.29 1.21
CA TRP A 512 -11.32 4.04 2.06
C TRP A 512 -10.19 3.36 1.31
N ARG A 513 -9.00 3.94 1.44
CA ARG A 513 -7.73 3.30 1.07
C ARG A 513 -6.90 3.09 2.33
N LEU A 514 -6.54 1.84 2.59
CA LEU A 514 -5.72 1.43 3.73
C LEU A 514 -4.27 1.34 3.27
N GLU A 515 -3.38 2.06 3.95
CA GLU A 515 -1.94 2.04 3.68
C GLU A 515 -1.21 1.64 4.97
N LEU A 516 -0.75 0.38 5.05
CA LEU A 516 0.09 -0.08 6.15
C LEU A 516 1.55 0.17 5.79
N HIS A 517 2.19 1.09 6.51
CA HIS A 517 3.60 1.46 6.35
C HIS A 517 4.48 0.68 7.33
N LEU A 518 5.56 0.10 6.80
CA LEU A 518 6.46 -0.81 7.49
C LEU A 518 7.93 -0.37 7.32
N PRO A 519 8.86 -0.86 8.14
CA PRO A 519 10.28 -0.52 8.03
C PRO A 519 10.87 -0.86 6.66
N GLY A 520 11.86 -0.08 6.21
CA GLY A 520 12.55 -0.31 4.93
C GLY A 520 11.77 0.14 3.69
N ASP A 521 10.94 1.18 3.82
CA ASP A 521 10.07 1.73 2.76
C ASP A 521 9.02 0.75 2.22
N ALA A 522 8.72 -0.32 2.95
CA ALA A 522 7.69 -1.28 2.57
C ALA A 522 6.30 -0.76 2.94
N SER A 523 5.32 -0.96 2.04
CA SER A 523 3.93 -0.67 2.32
C SER A 523 2.99 -1.69 1.67
N LEU A 524 1.86 -1.93 2.33
CA LEU A 524 0.74 -2.69 1.78
C LEU A 524 -0.43 -1.73 1.58
N ILE A 525 -1.08 -1.81 0.42
CA ILE A 525 -2.15 -0.88 0.04
C ILE A 525 -3.37 -1.68 -0.44
N SER A 526 -4.53 -1.37 0.12
CA SER A 526 -5.80 -1.96 -0.29
C SER A 526 -6.94 -0.95 -0.18
N GLU A 527 -8.05 -1.21 -0.87
CA GLU A 527 -9.20 -0.29 -0.92
C GLU A 527 -10.52 -1.01 -0.57
N THR A 528 -11.45 -0.30 0.07
CA THR A 528 -12.79 -0.81 0.40
C THR A 528 -13.79 0.34 0.64
N ASP A 529 -15.08 0.06 0.45
CA ASP A 529 -16.18 0.90 0.92
C ASP A 529 -16.77 0.41 2.26
N ASP A 530 -16.31 -0.76 2.72
CA ASP A 530 -16.91 -1.47 3.84
C ASP A 530 -16.19 -1.16 5.15
N LEU A 531 -16.86 -0.42 6.03
CA LEU A 531 -16.34 -0.10 7.36
C LEU A 531 -16.26 -1.34 8.26
N GLY A 532 -17.15 -2.31 8.11
CA GLY A 532 -17.14 -3.54 8.88
C GLY A 532 -15.86 -4.33 8.65
N LEU A 533 -15.37 -4.36 7.40
CA LEU A 533 -14.06 -4.94 7.08
C LEU A 533 -12.91 -4.19 7.72
N ILE A 534 -12.95 -2.85 7.75
CA ILE A 534 -11.91 -2.05 8.42
C ILE A 534 -11.89 -2.36 9.91
N ALA A 535 -13.06 -2.44 10.55
CA ALA A 535 -13.18 -2.81 11.95
C ALA A 535 -12.64 -4.24 12.21
N ALA A 536 -12.94 -5.21 11.34
CA ALA A 536 -12.45 -6.57 11.44
C ALA A 536 -10.91 -6.64 11.28
N LEU A 537 -10.34 -5.88 10.34
CA LEU A 537 -8.90 -5.78 10.13
C LEU A 537 -8.16 -5.16 11.32
N LEU A 538 -8.76 -4.15 11.97
CA LEU A 538 -8.20 -3.47 13.13
C LEU A 538 -8.46 -4.20 14.45
N ALA A 539 -9.35 -5.20 14.46
CA ALA A 539 -9.71 -5.96 15.65
C ALA A 539 -8.51 -6.48 16.47
N PRO A 540 -7.40 -6.96 15.85
CA PRO A 540 -6.25 -7.50 16.58
C PRO A 540 -5.38 -6.44 17.28
N ALA A 541 -5.47 -5.17 16.88
CA ALA A 541 -4.60 -4.10 17.34
C ALA A 541 -5.30 -3.22 18.38
N ARG A 542 -4.58 -2.72 19.39
CA ARG A 542 -4.99 -1.51 20.10
C ARG A 542 -4.56 -0.32 19.26
N CYS A 543 -5.46 0.58 18.95
CA CYS A 543 -5.24 1.65 17.98
C CYS A 543 -5.15 3.02 18.65
N GLU A 544 -4.30 3.89 18.12
CA GLU A 544 -4.30 5.33 18.39
C GLU A 544 -4.79 6.01 17.12
N PHE A 545 -6.08 6.33 17.08
CA PHE A 545 -6.68 7.00 15.94
C PHE A 545 -6.32 8.48 15.97
N VAL A 546 -5.84 9.00 14.84
CA VAL A 546 -5.48 10.41 14.70
C VAL A 546 -6.18 10.96 13.48
N TYR A 547 -7.27 11.69 13.71
CA TYR A 547 -7.94 12.43 12.66
C TYR A 547 -7.08 13.63 12.25
N SER A 548 -6.73 13.71 10.97
CA SER A 548 -5.94 14.82 10.41
C SER A 548 -6.80 15.70 9.50
N CYS A 549 -7.40 15.12 8.46
CA CYS A 549 -8.23 15.84 7.50
C CYS A 549 -9.12 14.86 6.71
N ALA A 550 -10.26 15.35 6.21
CA ALA A 550 -11.22 14.56 5.46
C ALA A 550 -11.86 15.29 4.27
N VAL A 551 -11.31 16.43 3.87
CA VAL A 551 -11.76 17.16 2.68
C VAL A 551 -11.74 16.23 1.46
N GLY A 552 -12.87 16.14 0.77
CA GLY A 552 -13.07 15.26 -0.39
C GLY A 552 -13.75 13.92 -0.10
N ASP A 553 -14.16 13.64 1.14
CA ASP A 553 -15.03 12.48 1.43
C ASP A 553 -16.40 12.63 0.72
N PRO A 554 -16.98 11.55 0.16
CA PRO A 554 -18.25 11.60 -0.57
C PRO A 554 -19.50 11.76 0.31
N ASP A 555 -19.44 11.49 1.62
CA ASP A 555 -20.53 11.78 2.57
C ASP A 555 -19.97 12.22 3.93
N PRO A 556 -19.44 13.44 4.01
CA PRO A 556 -18.76 13.90 5.21
C PRO A 556 -19.67 14.04 6.44
N VAL A 557 -20.99 14.04 6.25
CA VAL A 557 -21.96 14.07 7.35
C VAL A 557 -22.06 12.70 8.04
N SER A 558 -21.87 11.58 7.33
CA SER A 558 -21.82 10.25 7.98
C SER A 558 -20.45 9.89 8.53
N LEU A 559 -19.38 10.51 8.01
CA LEU A 559 -18.00 10.17 8.36
C LEU A 559 -17.72 10.19 9.89
N PRO A 560 -18.15 11.20 10.67
CA PRO A 560 -17.83 11.27 12.10
C PRO A 560 -18.41 10.09 12.88
N THR A 561 -19.64 9.67 12.56
CA THR A 561 -20.29 8.51 13.18
C THR A 561 -19.55 7.21 12.84
N LEU A 562 -19.10 7.06 11.59
CA LEU A 562 -18.32 5.89 11.15
C LEU A 562 -16.97 5.81 11.88
N LEU A 563 -16.26 6.94 11.98
CA LEU A 563 -14.98 7.01 12.71
C LEU A 563 -15.15 6.77 14.20
N ALA A 564 -16.21 7.32 14.81
CA ALA A 564 -16.52 7.08 16.21
C ALA A 564 -16.82 5.59 16.48
N GLY A 565 -17.49 4.91 15.55
CA GLY A 565 -17.78 3.48 15.63
C GLY A 565 -16.57 2.55 15.50
N LEU A 566 -15.42 3.04 15.02
CA LEU A 566 -14.17 2.26 14.96
C LEU A 566 -13.44 2.21 16.31
N LYS A 567 -13.64 3.21 17.19
CA LYS A 567 -12.97 3.28 18.49
C LYS A 567 -13.57 2.25 19.45
N ARG A 568 -12.71 1.39 20.03
CA ARG A 568 -13.11 0.43 21.07
C ARG A 568 -12.48 0.78 22.42
N ASP A 569 -12.91 0.07 23.46
CA ASP A 569 -12.32 0.19 24.78
C ASP A 569 -10.81 -0.11 24.75
N GLY A 570 -10.01 0.83 25.25
CA GLY A 570 -8.55 0.76 25.25
C GLY A 570 -7.88 1.43 24.04
N ASP A 571 -8.63 1.79 23.00
CA ASP A 571 -8.13 2.60 21.88
C ASP A 571 -8.06 4.09 22.25
N GLY A 572 -7.19 4.84 21.60
CA GLY A 572 -7.08 6.31 21.69
C GLY A 572 -7.64 7.01 20.46
N MET A 573 -8.07 8.26 20.61
CA MET A 573 -8.58 9.11 19.53
C MET A 573 -8.18 10.57 19.76
N GLU A 574 -7.35 11.10 18.88
CA GLU A 574 -6.99 12.52 18.79
C GLU A 574 -7.59 13.15 17.52
N ILE A 575 -8.16 14.34 17.64
CA ILE A 575 -8.61 15.14 16.49
C ILE A 575 -7.69 16.33 16.31
N LEU A 576 -7.03 16.38 15.15
CA LEU A 576 -6.21 17.49 14.72
C LEU A 576 -7.02 18.42 13.81
N PHE A 577 -7.04 19.71 14.11
CA PHE A 577 -7.65 20.73 13.27
C PHE A 577 -6.62 21.25 12.26
N HIS A 578 -6.21 20.41 11.31
CA HIS A 578 -5.38 20.87 10.18
C HIS A 578 -6.18 21.72 9.18
N ASP A 579 -7.49 21.65 9.25
CA ASP A 579 -8.44 22.50 8.57
C ASP A 579 -9.67 22.69 9.48
N PHE A 580 -10.60 23.55 9.08
CA PHE A 580 -11.87 23.74 9.81
C PHE A 580 -12.99 22.83 9.29
N PHE A 581 -12.67 21.74 8.59
CA PHE A 581 -13.67 20.84 8.03
C PHE A 581 -14.59 20.24 9.10
N PRO A 582 -14.12 19.84 10.31
CA PRO A 582 -15.03 19.41 11.35
C PRO A 582 -16.05 20.49 11.75
N LEU A 583 -15.67 21.76 11.66
CA LEU A 583 -16.49 22.90 12.08
C LEU A 583 -17.52 23.31 11.02
N SER A 584 -17.15 23.22 9.73
CA SER A 584 -17.96 23.71 8.61
C SER A 584 -17.59 23.01 7.28
N PRO A 585 -18.56 22.78 6.37
CA PRO A 585 -18.29 22.32 5.00
C PRO A 585 -17.29 23.20 4.25
N SER A 586 -17.40 24.53 4.41
CA SER A 586 -16.32 25.46 4.08
C SER A 586 -15.21 25.29 5.11
N TYR A 587 -14.27 24.39 4.82
CA TYR A 587 -13.09 24.11 5.66
C TYR A 587 -12.15 25.32 5.79
N THR A 588 -12.43 26.39 5.04
CA THR A 588 -11.71 27.66 5.09
C THR A 588 -12.43 28.75 5.88
N LEU A 589 -13.66 28.51 6.32
CA LEU A 589 -14.54 29.51 6.95
C LEU A 589 -14.89 30.71 6.07
N LEU A 590 -14.62 30.65 4.77
CA LEU A 590 -15.08 31.65 3.81
C LEU A 590 -16.56 31.40 3.48
N ASP A 591 -17.34 32.48 3.45
CA ASP A 591 -18.70 32.50 2.93
C ASP A 591 -18.72 32.36 1.39
N ALA A 592 -19.91 32.21 0.78
CA ALA A 592 -20.06 32.05 -0.66
C ALA A 592 -19.54 33.25 -1.48
N ASP A 593 -19.46 34.44 -0.87
CA ASP A 593 -18.85 35.63 -1.47
C ASP A 593 -17.33 35.70 -1.30
N GLY A 594 -16.71 34.67 -0.70
CA GLY A 594 -15.28 34.55 -0.52
C GLY A 594 -14.71 35.37 0.64
N ARG A 595 -15.55 35.91 1.52
CA ARG A 595 -15.11 36.71 2.66
C ARG A 595 -15.15 35.91 3.95
N PHE A 596 -14.18 36.17 4.81
CA PHE A 596 -14.13 35.63 6.16
C PHE A 596 -14.84 36.57 7.14
N ARG A 597 -15.81 36.05 7.89
CA ARG A 597 -16.59 36.81 8.90
C ARG A 597 -16.50 36.22 10.31
N GLY A 598 -15.53 35.36 10.55
CA GLY A 598 -15.41 34.57 11.78
C GLY A 598 -15.98 33.15 11.63
N ALA A 599 -15.94 32.38 12.72
CA ALA A 599 -16.58 31.07 12.74
C ALA A 599 -18.11 31.23 12.58
N PRO A 600 -18.76 30.51 11.66
CA PRO A 600 -20.19 30.69 11.42
C PRO A 600 -20.99 30.28 12.67
N LEU A 601 -22.02 31.05 13.02
CA LEU A 601 -22.87 30.77 14.19
C LEU A 601 -24.00 29.77 13.84
N PRO A 602 -24.61 29.09 14.83
CA PRO A 602 -25.80 28.26 14.61
C PRO A 602 -26.89 29.01 13.84
N GLY A 603 -27.59 28.31 12.93
CA GLY A 603 -28.58 28.93 12.04
C GLY A 603 -28.01 29.76 10.88
N ASN A 604 -26.69 29.77 10.64
CA ASN A 604 -26.11 30.37 9.43
C ASN A 604 -26.69 29.69 8.15
N THR A 605 -27.15 30.51 7.20
CA THR A 605 -27.82 30.07 5.96
C THR A 605 -26.99 30.34 4.71
N ASP A 606 -25.73 30.75 4.84
CA ASP A 606 -24.82 30.92 3.71
C ASP A 606 -24.60 29.56 3.01
N PRO A 607 -24.70 29.48 1.67
CA PRO A 607 -24.52 28.24 0.93
C PRO A 607 -23.14 27.59 1.12
N ALA A 608 -22.07 28.35 1.40
CA ALA A 608 -20.72 27.80 1.60
C ALA A 608 -20.61 26.94 2.88
N HIS A 609 -21.50 27.17 3.84
CA HIS A 609 -21.57 26.42 5.10
C HIS A 609 -22.60 25.29 5.07
N GLN A 610 -23.12 24.97 3.89
CA GLN A 610 -24.07 23.88 3.66
C GLN A 610 -23.47 22.87 2.68
N THR A 611 -23.99 21.65 2.70
CA THR A 611 -23.55 20.62 1.75
C THR A 611 -24.72 19.78 1.26
N MET A 612 -24.54 19.15 0.11
CA MET A 612 -25.48 18.16 -0.41
C MET A 612 -24.96 16.77 -0.09
N ARG A 613 -25.75 16.00 0.64
CA ARG A 613 -25.47 14.59 0.91
C ARG A 613 -25.76 13.73 -0.33
N PRO A 614 -25.20 12.52 -0.41
CA PRO A 614 -25.61 11.55 -1.41
C PRO A 614 -27.14 11.37 -1.42
N GLY A 615 -27.72 11.29 -2.62
CA GLY A 615 -29.17 11.24 -2.80
C GLY A 615 -29.86 12.61 -2.81
N GLY A 616 -29.12 13.72 -2.79
CA GLY A 616 -29.66 15.06 -3.00
C GLY A 616 -30.34 15.68 -1.78
N LYS A 617 -30.05 15.17 -0.57
CA LYS A 617 -30.53 15.77 0.68
C LYS A 617 -29.58 16.88 1.13
N ALA A 618 -30.08 18.11 1.26
CA ALA A 618 -29.29 19.20 1.85
C ALA A 618 -29.02 18.95 3.34
N ALA A 619 -27.82 19.29 3.79
CA ALA A 619 -27.44 19.31 5.20
C ALA A 619 -27.03 20.73 5.58
N THR A 620 -27.66 21.24 6.63
CA THR A 620 -27.37 22.55 7.21
C THR A 620 -26.05 22.54 8.00
N LEU A 621 -25.56 23.73 8.39
CA LEU A 621 -24.42 23.84 9.30
C LEU A 621 -24.69 23.13 10.64
N ASP A 622 -25.94 23.19 11.14
CA ASP A 622 -26.31 22.55 12.40
C ASP A 622 -26.33 21.02 12.28
N ASP A 623 -26.81 20.47 11.15
CA ASP A 623 -26.71 19.04 10.85
C ASP A 623 -25.24 18.59 10.80
N TRP A 624 -24.39 19.37 10.14
CA TRP A 624 -22.96 19.11 10.04
C TRP A 624 -22.29 19.08 11.41
N ARG A 625 -22.47 20.14 12.21
CA ARG A 625 -21.88 20.24 13.55
C ARG A 625 -22.46 19.19 14.49
N GLY A 626 -23.73 18.84 14.36
CA GLY A 626 -24.37 17.76 15.10
C GLY A 626 -23.71 16.41 14.83
N ALA A 627 -23.39 16.11 13.56
CA ALA A 627 -22.66 14.90 13.20
C ALA A 627 -21.23 14.90 13.74
N TRP A 628 -20.46 15.97 13.51
CA TRP A 628 -19.07 16.06 13.99
C TRP A 628 -18.95 16.04 15.51
N ARG A 629 -19.94 16.60 16.23
CA ARG A 629 -20.01 16.53 17.70
C ARG A 629 -19.94 15.07 18.20
N GLN A 630 -20.45 14.10 17.46
CA GLN A 630 -20.38 12.68 17.86
C GLN A 630 -18.93 12.18 17.93
N LEU A 631 -18.10 12.54 16.94
CA LEU A 631 -16.68 12.19 16.95
C LEU A 631 -15.91 12.98 18.01
N LEU A 632 -16.20 14.28 18.15
CA LEU A 632 -15.60 15.11 19.20
C LEU A 632 -15.93 14.56 20.59
N CYS A 633 -17.12 14.01 20.82
CA CYS A 633 -17.53 13.44 22.10
C CYS A 633 -16.63 12.26 22.52
N VAL A 634 -16.30 11.36 21.59
CA VAL A 634 -15.47 10.17 21.86
C VAL A 634 -13.96 10.41 21.76
N ALA A 635 -13.53 11.58 21.29
CA ALA A 635 -12.12 11.97 21.23
C ALA A 635 -11.55 12.26 22.62
N ASP A 636 -10.36 11.74 22.87
CA ASP A 636 -9.62 11.92 24.13
C ASP A 636 -9.02 13.34 24.21
N SER A 637 -8.60 13.91 23.08
CA SER A 637 -8.10 15.28 22.98
C SER A 637 -8.34 15.92 21.61
N LEU A 638 -8.41 17.25 21.60
CA LEU A 638 -8.45 18.07 20.40
C LEU A 638 -7.17 18.91 20.32
N THR A 639 -6.53 18.95 19.16
CA THR A 639 -5.30 19.72 18.95
C THR A 639 -5.52 20.74 17.83
N VAL A 640 -5.25 22.01 18.15
CA VAL A 640 -5.25 23.14 17.22
C VAL A 640 -3.83 23.74 17.16
N PHE A 641 -3.53 24.50 16.12
CA PHE A 641 -2.15 24.93 15.84
C PHE A 641 -1.91 26.45 16.00
N SER A 642 -2.92 27.19 16.46
CA SER A 642 -2.90 28.63 16.76
C SER A 642 -3.97 28.98 17.80
N GLU A 643 -3.81 30.13 18.47
CA GLU A 643 -4.80 30.65 19.43
C GLU A 643 -6.10 31.07 18.72
N ASP A 644 -6.00 31.55 17.48
CA ASP A 644 -7.11 31.90 16.60
C ASP A 644 -7.95 30.66 16.24
N SER A 645 -7.27 29.54 15.91
CA SER A 645 -7.94 28.26 15.73
C SER A 645 -8.62 27.77 17.00
N PHE A 646 -8.00 27.97 18.17
CA PHE A 646 -8.61 27.67 19.47
C PHE A 646 -9.89 28.48 19.68
N ALA A 647 -9.85 29.78 19.41
CA ALA A 647 -11.01 30.66 19.52
C ALA A 647 -12.16 30.23 18.59
N HIS A 648 -11.87 29.85 17.34
CA HIS A 648 -12.89 29.35 16.41
C HIS A 648 -13.52 28.03 16.87
N VAL A 649 -12.70 27.06 17.28
CA VAL A 649 -13.17 25.75 17.75
C VAL A 649 -14.01 25.90 19.03
N THR A 650 -13.56 26.72 19.99
CA THR A 650 -14.27 26.93 21.25
C THR A 650 -15.49 27.84 21.14
N THR A 651 -15.55 28.70 20.12
CA THR A 651 -16.79 29.42 19.77
C THR A 651 -17.85 28.45 19.25
N ALA A 652 -17.46 27.47 18.43
CA ALA A 652 -18.37 26.46 17.91
C ALA A 652 -18.79 25.41 18.94
N TRP A 653 -17.86 25.00 19.82
CA TRP A 653 -18.09 24.01 20.88
C TRP A 653 -17.41 24.39 22.20
N PRO A 654 -18.01 25.31 22.98
CA PRO A 654 -17.48 25.75 24.28
C PRO A 654 -17.24 24.58 25.25
N GLU A 655 -18.06 23.54 25.17
CA GLU A 655 -18.01 22.35 26.03
C GLU A 655 -16.70 21.55 25.90
N TYR A 656 -15.95 21.71 24.80
CA TYR A 656 -14.70 20.99 24.56
C TYR A 656 -13.43 21.83 24.79
N ALA A 657 -13.56 23.05 25.28
CA ALA A 657 -12.42 23.92 25.60
C ALA A 657 -11.42 23.22 26.56
N GLY A 658 -11.91 22.52 27.58
CA GLY A 658 -11.07 21.84 28.59
C GLY A 658 -10.19 20.69 28.05
N LYS A 659 -10.51 20.15 26.86
CA LYS A 659 -9.70 19.10 26.21
C LYS A 659 -9.05 19.55 24.90
N THR A 660 -9.17 20.83 24.56
CA THR A 660 -8.53 21.43 23.38
C THR A 660 -7.18 22.00 23.77
N ARG A 661 -6.14 21.72 22.98
CA ARG A 661 -4.77 22.17 23.25
C ARG A 661 -4.20 22.88 22.03
N VAL A 662 -3.51 23.99 22.28
CA VAL A 662 -2.76 24.71 21.25
C VAL A 662 -1.35 24.12 21.20
N VAL A 663 -1.00 23.49 20.08
CA VAL A 663 0.32 22.93 19.84
C VAL A 663 0.81 23.45 18.50
N ALA A 664 1.65 24.49 18.50
CA ALA A 664 2.14 25.06 17.25
C ALA A 664 3.00 24.05 16.46
N HIS A 665 2.89 24.04 15.13
CA HIS A 665 3.79 23.25 14.28
C HIS A 665 5.22 23.80 14.34
N GLU A 666 6.19 22.91 14.53
CA GLU A 666 7.61 23.25 14.51
C GLU A 666 8.18 23.35 13.09
N MET A 667 9.10 24.29 12.90
CA MET A 667 9.94 24.37 11.71
C MET A 667 11.15 23.44 11.87
N HIS A 668 11.16 22.32 11.14
CA HIS A 668 12.23 21.32 11.26
C HIS A 668 13.40 21.53 10.28
N THR A 669 13.35 22.56 9.43
CA THR A 669 14.44 22.90 8.50
C THR A 669 14.78 24.38 8.67
N SER A 670 16.05 24.67 8.95
CA SER A 670 16.50 26.05 9.06
C SER A 670 16.59 26.68 7.67
N VAL A 671 15.99 27.85 7.51
CA VAL A 671 16.19 28.70 6.34
C VAL A 671 17.36 29.62 6.67
N ALA A 672 18.36 29.69 5.79
CA ALA A 672 19.47 30.60 6.00
C ALA A 672 18.99 32.05 5.92
N ALA A 673 19.39 32.86 6.88
CA ALA A 673 19.08 34.29 6.88
C ALA A 673 19.68 34.95 5.63
N ILE A 674 18.88 35.80 5.01
CA ILE A 674 19.26 36.62 3.87
C ILE A 674 19.70 37.95 4.46
N GLY A 675 20.91 38.42 4.11
CA GLY A 675 21.37 39.74 4.52
C GLY A 675 20.41 40.84 4.06
N ALA A 676 20.46 42.01 4.70
CA ALA A 676 19.62 43.14 4.37
C ALA A 676 19.67 43.44 2.85
N PRO A 677 18.52 43.65 2.18
CA PRO A 677 18.50 43.87 0.74
C PRO A 677 19.29 45.14 0.37
N GLU A 678 19.99 45.13 -0.76
CA GLU A 678 20.49 46.37 -1.37
C GLU A 678 19.28 47.16 -1.90
N ILE A 679 18.79 48.10 -1.08
CA ILE A 679 17.59 48.89 -1.41
C ILE A 679 17.92 49.86 -2.55
N GLY A 680 17.56 49.48 -3.78
CA GLY A 680 17.58 50.30 -5.00
C GLY A 680 16.18 50.45 -5.63
N ARG A 681 16.08 51.15 -6.76
CA ARG A 681 14.79 51.49 -7.43
C ARG A 681 13.97 50.29 -7.97
N ASP A 682 14.52 49.07 -7.97
CA ASP A 682 13.92 47.85 -8.56
C ASP A 682 13.66 46.73 -7.53
N VAL A 683 12.90 47.04 -6.48
CA VAL A 683 12.51 46.05 -5.45
C VAL A 683 11.41 45.10 -5.96
N THR A 684 11.58 43.81 -5.68
CA THR A 684 10.58 42.77 -5.97
C THR A 684 9.89 42.34 -4.67
N VAL A 685 8.56 42.23 -4.71
CA VAL A 685 7.75 41.57 -3.69
C VAL A 685 7.46 40.15 -4.15
N ALA A 686 7.81 39.17 -3.34
CA ALA A 686 7.62 37.76 -3.67
C ALA A 686 6.51 37.12 -2.84
N VAL A 687 5.60 36.43 -3.50
CA VAL A 687 4.59 35.60 -2.88
C VAL A 687 5.16 34.21 -2.69
N LEU A 688 5.17 33.69 -1.46
CA LEU A 688 5.72 32.37 -1.16
C LEU A 688 4.61 31.31 -1.01
N GLY A 689 4.71 30.25 -1.79
CA GLY A 689 3.77 29.12 -1.78
C GLY A 689 2.80 29.10 -2.96
N ASN A 690 2.03 28.02 -3.05
CA ASN A 690 1.08 27.82 -4.13
C ASN A 690 -0.15 28.72 -3.97
N LEU A 691 -0.58 29.36 -5.07
CA LEU A 691 -1.73 30.25 -5.11
C LEU A 691 -2.98 29.56 -5.65
N ASN A 692 -4.07 29.72 -4.91
CA ASN A 692 -5.44 29.40 -5.31
C ASN A 692 -6.37 30.51 -4.76
N PHE A 693 -7.69 30.33 -4.88
CA PHE A 693 -8.67 31.31 -4.43
C PHE A 693 -8.44 31.79 -2.99
N GLN A 694 -8.50 30.87 -2.03
CA GLN A 694 -8.36 31.14 -0.60
C GLN A 694 -6.94 31.58 -0.21
N LYS A 695 -5.93 31.25 -1.02
CA LYS A 695 -4.56 31.76 -0.86
C LYS A 695 -4.34 33.11 -1.56
N GLY A 696 -5.41 33.79 -1.98
CA GLY A 696 -5.37 35.17 -2.41
C GLY A 696 -4.90 35.39 -3.85
N ILE A 697 -5.12 34.45 -4.77
CA ILE A 697 -4.71 34.61 -6.18
C ILE A 697 -5.28 35.88 -6.83
N ALA A 698 -6.56 36.20 -6.55
CA ALA A 698 -7.21 37.42 -7.03
C ALA A 698 -6.58 38.68 -6.41
N PHE A 699 -6.19 38.61 -5.13
CA PHE A 699 -5.49 39.69 -4.45
C PHE A 699 -4.12 39.96 -5.07
N VAL A 700 -3.36 38.91 -5.36
CA VAL A 700 -2.03 39.02 -5.98
C VAL A 700 -2.13 39.57 -7.41
N ALA A 701 -3.14 39.15 -8.17
CA ALA A 701 -3.40 39.69 -9.51
C ALA A 701 -3.69 41.20 -9.46
N ALA A 702 -4.64 41.63 -8.61
CA ALA A 702 -4.98 43.03 -8.42
C ALA A 702 -3.78 43.87 -7.93
N LEU A 703 -2.95 43.30 -7.03
CA LEU A 703 -1.73 43.93 -6.56
C LEU A 703 -0.73 44.16 -7.71
N ALA A 704 -0.52 43.15 -8.56
CA ALA A 704 0.42 43.24 -9.68
C ALA A 704 -0.03 44.26 -10.74
N GLU A 705 -1.34 44.38 -10.98
CA GLU A 705 -1.91 45.40 -11.85
C GLU A 705 -1.77 46.81 -11.25
N ALA A 706 -2.14 46.98 -9.98
CA ALA A 706 -2.06 48.26 -9.28
C ALA A 706 -0.61 48.75 -9.10
N ALA A 707 0.34 47.83 -8.93
CA ALA A 707 1.76 48.16 -8.81
C ALA A 707 2.38 48.68 -10.12
N ARG A 708 1.78 48.37 -11.29
CA ARG A 708 2.30 48.75 -12.62
C ARG A 708 3.80 48.45 -12.79
N GLY A 709 4.25 47.31 -12.25
CA GLY A 709 5.64 46.86 -12.28
C GLY A 709 6.57 47.50 -11.24
N LYS A 710 6.07 48.36 -10.33
CA LYS A 710 6.85 49.01 -9.27
C LYS A 710 6.09 49.01 -7.92
N PRO A 711 6.38 48.08 -6.99
CA PRO A 711 7.39 47.01 -7.08
C PRO A 711 6.99 45.91 -8.08
N ARG A 712 7.97 45.12 -8.52
CA ARG A 712 7.68 43.89 -9.30
C ARG A 712 7.05 42.85 -8.37
N VAL A 713 6.14 42.02 -8.90
CA VAL A 713 5.53 40.93 -8.14
C VAL A 713 5.94 39.60 -8.77
N VAL A 714 6.43 38.67 -7.96
CA VAL A 714 6.79 37.30 -8.38
C VAL A 714 6.12 36.29 -7.45
N VAL A 715 5.69 35.16 -8.00
CA VAL A 715 5.18 34.02 -7.23
C VAL A 715 6.25 32.93 -7.22
N ILE A 716 6.69 32.54 -6.02
CA ILE A 716 7.60 31.42 -5.78
C ILE A 716 6.74 30.27 -5.24
N GLY A 717 6.27 29.47 -6.19
CA GLY A 717 5.23 28.46 -6.03
C GLY A 717 4.42 28.32 -7.32
N ASP A 718 3.52 27.35 -7.36
CA ASP A 718 2.60 27.16 -8.48
C ASP A 718 1.33 28.02 -8.32
N SER A 719 0.65 28.30 -9.43
CA SER A 719 -0.65 28.98 -9.42
C SER A 719 -1.72 28.10 -10.03
N ASP A 720 -2.94 28.18 -9.50
CA ASP A 720 -4.11 27.52 -10.08
C ASP A 720 -4.32 27.98 -11.54
N PRO A 721 -4.27 27.06 -12.53
CA PRO A 721 -4.41 27.41 -13.94
C PRO A 721 -5.82 27.91 -14.30
N GLY A 722 -6.81 27.74 -13.42
CA GLY A 722 -8.16 28.27 -13.59
C GLY A 722 -8.26 29.80 -13.47
N TYR A 723 -7.19 30.48 -13.02
CA TYR A 723 -7.15 31.93 -12.87
C TYR A 723 -6.17 32.56 -13.88
N ALA A 724 -6.67 33.53 -14.66
CA ALA A 724 -5.83 34.33 -15.54
C ALA A 724 -4.98 35.30 -14.71
N LEU A 725 -3.66 35.17 -14.82
CA LEU A 725 -2.71 36.07 -14.17
C LEU A 725 -2.27 37.17 -15.14
N PRO A 726 -2.09 38.41 -14.66
CA PRO A 726 -1.65 39.51 -15.50
C PRO A 726 -0.23 39.26 -16.00
N ALA A 727 0.10 39.71 -17.22
CA ALA A 727 1.43 39.52 -17.82
C ALA A 727 2.58 40.17 -17.00
N SER A 728 2.25 41.10 -16.11
CA SER A 728 3.19 41.73 -15.18
C SER A 728 3.58 40.83 -14.00
N LEU A 729 2.84 39.76 -13.73
CA LEU A 729 3.09 38.80 -12.65
C LEU A 729 3.88 37.60 -13.18
N ARG A 730 5.06 37.37 -12.62
CA ARG A 730 5.89 36.20 -12.99
C ARG A 730 5.68 35.06 -12.00
N VAL A 731 5.42 33.86 -12.51
CA VAL A 731 5.36 32.61 -11.72
C VAL A 731 6.67 31.84 -11.92
N HIS A 732 7.35 31.49 -10.83
CA HIS A 732 8.58 30.68 -10.86
C HIS A 732 8.27 29.18 -10.93
N GLY A 733 7.24 28.73 -10.22
CA GLY A 733 6.92 27.31 -10.01
C GLY A 733 7.47 26.77 -8.69
N ALA A 734 7.43 25.44 -8.53
CA ALA A 734 7.88 24.74 -7.34
C ALA A 734 9.32 25.11 -6.89
N TYR A 735 9.55 25.13 -5.58
CA TYR A 735 10.84 25.46 -4.96
C TYR A 735 11.22 24.43 -3.89
N ALA A 736 12.51 24.29 -3.60
CA ALA A 736 12.99 23.66 -2.37
C ALA A 736 13.39 24.72 -1.35
N LEU A 737 13.22 24.42 -0.05
CA LEU A 737 13.55 25.35 1.04
C LEU A 737 15.00 25.86 0.99
N ALA A 738 15.93 25.00 0.56
CA ALA A 738 17.34 25.34 0.42
C ALA A 738 17.61 26.40 -0.67
N ASP A 739 16.70 26.56 -1.63
CA ASP A 739 16.86 27.48 -2.75
C ASP A 739 16.40 28.90 -2.42
N LEU A 740 15.65 29.10 -1.33
CA LEU A 740 15.07 30.41 -0.97
C LEU A 740 16.10 31.54 -0.93
N PRO A 741 17.31 31.38 -0.34
CA PRO A 741 18.32 32.44 -0.38
C PRO A 741 18.82 32.77 -1.78
N ALA A 742 18.97 31.77 -2.65
CA ALA A 742 19.41 31.96 -4.03
C ALA A 742 18.32 32.63 -4.87
N LEU A 743 17.07 32.19 -4.71
CA LEU A 743 15.91 32.77 -5.38
C LEU A 743 15.73 34.23 -4.99
N ALA A 744 15.85 34.55 -3.69
CA ALA A 744 15.76 35.92 -3.21
C ALA A 744 16.80 36.86 -3.82
N ARG A 745 18.05 36.41 -3.95
CA ARG A 745 19.09 37.18 -4.65
C ARG A 745 18.77 37.32 -6.14
N SER A 746 18.37 36.24 -6.80
CA SER A 746 18.11 36.24 -8.26
C SER A 746 16.96 37.16 -8.66
N TYR A 747 15.91 37.24 -7.84
CA TYR A 747 14.74 38.08 -8.09
C TYR A 747 14.85 39.47 -7.46
N ASN A 748 15.93 39.75 -6.71
CA ASN A 748 16.07 40.95 -5.88
C ASN A 748 14.86 41.17 -4.96
N ILE A 749 14.51 40.13 -4.20
CA ILE A 749 13.36 40.13 -3.30
C ILE A 749 13.67 41.05 -2.12
N GLY A 750 12.91 42.12 -1.97
CA GLY A 750 13.00 43.03 -0.82
C GLY A 750 11.94 42.77 0.24
N ALA A 751 10.86 42.06 -0.09
CA ALA A 751 9.83 41.66 0.86
C ALA A 751 9.09 40.40 0.39
N TRP A 752 8.59 39.63 1.36
CA TRP A 752 7.67 38.52 1.16
C TRP A 752 6.22 38.95 1.37
N LEU A 753 5.30 38.27 0.68
CA LEU A 753 3.86 38.43 0.85
C LEU A 753 3.21 37.06 1.06
N ILE A 754 2.38 36.95 2.11
CA ILE A 754 1.50 35.83 2.40
C ILE A 754 0.04 36.32 2.27
N PRO A 755 -0.60 36.13 1.11
CA PRO A 755 -1.88 36.75 0.79
C PRO A 755 -3.10 35.86 1.13
N SER A 756 -2.98 34.92 2.06
CA SER A 756 -4.06 34.01 2.43
C SER A 756 -5.23 34.75 3.09
N ILE A 757 -6.38 34.76 2.42
CA ILE A 757 -7.59 35.51 2.80
C ILE A 757 -8.50 34.78 3.79
N TRP A 758 -8.08 33.59 4.23
CA TRP A 758 -8.76 32.76 5.22
C TRP A 758 -7.85 32.58 6.43
N PRO A 759 -8.40 32.31 7.63
CA PRO A 759 -7.58 31.99 8.79
C PRO A 759 -6.90 30.63 8.55
N GLU A 760 -5.61 30.59 8.20
CA GLU A 760 -4.92 29.30 8.11
C GLU A 760 -4.78 28.72 9.53
N THR A 761 -5.08 27.44 9.69
CA THR A 761 -4.88 26.74 10.96
C THR A 761 -3.39 26.69 11.34
N PHE A 762 -2.53 26.56 10.34
CA PHE A 762 -1.07 26.65 10.42
C PHE A 762 -0.49 27.14 9.07
N SER A 763 0.66 27.82 9.11
CA SER A 763 1.28 28.40 7.92
C SER A 763 2.79 28.16 7.85
N TYR A 764 3.21 27.11 7.13
CA TYR A 764 4.64 26.83 6.94
C TYR A 764 5.32 27.95 6.13
N THR A 765 4.68 28.41 5.06
CA THR A 765 5.22 29.47 4.17
C THR A 765 5.45 30.79 4.92
N THR A 766 4.57 31.17 5.85
CA THR A 766 4.79 32.35 6.70
C THR A 766 6.05 32.22 7.53
N ARG A 767 6.24 31.07 8.19
CA ARG A 767 7.41 30.82 9.03
C ARG A 767 8.70 30.72 8.20
N GLU A 768 8.63 30.09 7.02
CA GLU A 768 9.73 30.02 6.05
C GLU A 768 10.16 31.42 5.59
N ALA A 769 9.20 32.27 5.21
CA ALA A 769 9.45 33.65 4.83
C ALA A 769 10.06 34.47 5.97
N LEU A 770 9.52 34.33 7.19
CA LEU A 770 10.03 35.03 8.37
C LEU A 770 11.47 34.62 8.70
N ALA A 771 11.80 33.34 8.57
CA ALA A 771 13.14 32.81 8.81
C ALA A 771 14.20 33.36 7.84
N THR A 772 13.80 33.91 6.68
CA THR A 772 14.75 34.60 5.78
C THR A 772 15.27 35.92 6.35
N GLY A 773 14.61 36.51 7.34
CA GLY A 773 14.96 37.82 7.89
C GLY A 773 14.48 39.03 7.06
N LEU A 774 13.94 38.83 5.86
CA LEU A 774 13.33 39.90 5.07
C LEU A 774 11.97 40.33 5.64
N PRO A 775 11.50 41.56 5.38
CA PRO A 775 10.14 41.99 5.70
C PRO A 775 9.09 41.03 5.11
N VAL A 776 8.15 40.57 5.93
CA VAL A 776 7.05 39.67 5.51
C VAL A 776 5.72 40.37 5.76
N PHE A 777 4.91 40.50 4.72
CA PHE A 777 3.59 41.09 4.77
C PHE A 777 2.52 40.01 4.67
N GLY A 778 1.40 40.19 5.36
CA GLY A 778 0.25 39.30 5.24
C GLY A 778 -0.93 39.78 6.07
N PHE A 779 -2.03 39.03 6.05
CA PHE A 779 -3.27 39.44 6.71
C PHE A 779 -3.32 39.06 8.20
N ALA A 780 -4.12 39.79 8.96
CA ALA A 780 -4.33 39.62 10.41
C ALA A 780 -5.16 38.39 10.79
N LEU A 781 -5.07 37.30 10.02
CA LEU A 781 -5.96 36.13 10.10
C LEU A 781 -5.18 34.88 10.50
N GLY A 782 -5.76 34.01 11.33
CA GLY A 782 -5.23 32.67 11.58
C GLY A 782 -3.80 32.64 12.11
N ALA A 783 -3.19 31.48 11.94
CA ALA A 783 -1.82 31.22 12.30
C ALA A 783 -0.82 32.08 11.50
N GLN A 784 -1.15 32.49 10.27
CA GLN A 784 -0.27 33.41 9.54
C GLN A 784 -0.21 34.78 10.22
N GLY A 785 -1.35 35.32 10.65
CA GLY A 785 -1.44 36.61 11.34
C GLY A 785 -0.73 36.60 12.68
N GLU A 786 -0.90 35.53 13.48
CA GLU A 786 -0.18 35.33 14.72
C GLU A 786 1.34 35.25 14.52
N ALA A 787 1.79 34.46 13.54
CA ALA A 787 3.20 34.32 13.25
C ALA A 787 3.84 35.66 12.84
N LEU A 788 3.14 36.47 12.04
CA LEU A 788 3.58 37.81 11.67
C LEU A 788 3.66 38.76 12.87
N LYS A 789 2.67 38.74 13.78
CA LYS A 789 2.69 39.58 15.01
C LYS A 789 3.83 39.19 15.95
N ALA A 790 4.19 37.91 15.98
CA ALA A 790 5.20 37.37 16.88
C ALA A 790 6.66 37.64 16.45
N HIS A 791 6.89 38.12 15.22
CA HIS A 791 8.25 38.31 14.67
C HIS A 791 8.52 39.78 14.30
N PRO A 792 9.75 40.29 14.55
CA PRO A 792 10.08 41.70 14.34
C PRO A 792 10.05 42.14 12.87
N ASN A 793 10.27 41.21 11.93
CA ASN A 793 10.18 41.44 10.48
C ASN A 793 8.78 41.13 9.90
N GLY A 794 7.78 40.87 10.75
CA GLY A 794 6.39 40.64 10.33
C GLY A 794 5.57 41.93 10.27
N HIS A 795 4.77 42.08 9.20
CA HIS A 795 3.93 43.24 8.94
C HIS A 795 2.51 42.83 8.59
N VAL A 796 1.60 43.02 9.54
CA VAL A 796 0.18 42.65 9.37
C VAL A 796 -0.62 43.75 8.70
N VAL A 797 -1.44 43.40 7.72
CA VAL A 797 -2.40 44.28 7.03
C VAL A 797 -3.82 43.79 7.32
N GLU A 798 -4.74 44.72 7.58
CA GLU A 798 -6.16 44.38 7.75
C GLU A 798 -6.79 44.01 6.40
N LEU A 799 -7.49 42.88 6.38
CA LEU A 799 -8.22 42.44 5.20
C LEU A 799 -9.59 43.15 5.14
N GLY A 800 -9.87 43.80 4.01
CA GLY A 800 -11.12 44.50 3.74
C GLY A 800 -11.46 44.38 2.26
N GLU A 801 -12.11 45.41 1.70
CA GLU A 801 -12.37 45.44 0.25
C GLU A 801 -11.07 45.41 -0.56
N LEU A 802 -11.05 44.58 -1.61
CA LEU A 802 -9.87 44.24 -2.41
C LEU A 802 -9.01 45.47 -2.77
N ASP A 803 -9.61 46.46 -3.42
CA ASP A 803 -8.90 47.67 -3.88
C ASP A 803 -8.33 48.49 -2.73
N THR A 804 -9.07 48.58 -1.62
CA THR A 804 -8.65 49.33 -0.44
C THR A 804 -7.49 48.62 0.26
N THR A 805 -7.55 47.30 0.37
CA THR A 805 -6.47 46.49 0.94
C THR A 805 -5.23 46.51 0.06
N VAL A 806 -5.37 46.44 -1.27
CA VAL A 806 -4.23 46.58 -2.21
C VAL A 806 -3.54 47.94 -2.05
N ARG A 807 -4.31 49.05 -1.99
CA ARG A 807 -3.76 50.38 -1.75
C ARG A 807 -3.05 50.49 -0.41
N ALA A 808 -3.63 49.93 0.65
CA ALA A 808 -3.04 49.91 1.99
C ALA A 808 -1.71 49.14 2.01
N LEU A 809 -1.67 47.97 1.39
CA LEU A 809 -0.45 47.16 1.28
C LEU A 809 0.64 47.89 0.49
N LEU A 810 0.32 48.47 -0.68
CA LEU A 810 1.29 49.25 -1.47
C LEU A 810 1.84 50.46 -0.71
N SER A 811 0.99 51.16 0.04
CA SER A 811 1.43 52.27 0.90
C SER A 811 2.40 51.79 1.98
N ARG A 812 2.10 50.65 2.62
CA ARG A 812 2.94 50.08 3.68
C ARG A 812 4.27 49.54 3.14
N LEU A 813 4.24 48.86 2.00
CA LEU A 813 5.45 48.41 1.29
C LEU A 813 6.38 49.59 0.98
N ARG A 814 5.86 50.71 0.49
CA ARG A 814 6.65 51.93 0.25
C ARG A 814 7.23 52.53 1.53
N GLY A 815 6.49 52.47 2.63
CA GLY A 815 6.96 52.95 3.94
C GLY A 815 8.10 52.11 4.50
N VAL A 816 8.01 50.78 4.40
CA VAL A 816 9.01 49.84 4.95
C VAL A 816 10.25 49.71 4.05
N LEU A 817 10.07 49.79 2.73
CA LEU A 817 11.18 49.64 1.76
C LEU A 817 11.89 50.97 1.45
N GLY A 818 11.43 52.11 1.99
CA GLY A 818 12.08 53.43 1.89
C GLY A 818 11.80 54.22 0.59
N LYS A 819 11.66 55.55 0.74
CA LYS A 819 11.60 56.54 -0.36
C LYS A 819 12.97 56.64 -1.06
N ALA A 820 12.99 56.73 -2.39
CA ALA A 820 14.19 57.12 -3.13
C ALA A 820 14.75 58.45 -2.56
N PRO A 821 16.07 58.62 -2.40
CA PRO A 821 16.63 59.86 -1.89
C PRO A 821 16.25 61.01 -2.83
N GLU A 822 15.68 62.07 -2.26
CA GLU A 822 15.49 63.36 -2.94
C GLU A 822 16.85 63.86 -3.43
N GLN A 823 16.88 64.33 -4.67
CA GLN A 823 18.03 64.99 -5.27
C GLN A 823 18.47 66.12 -4.34
N ARG A 824 19.74 66.10 -3.90
CA ARG A 824 20.37 67.26 -3.28
C ARG A 824 20.18 68.46 -4.22
N PRO A 825 19.76 69.64 -3.72
CA PRO A 825 19.68 70.82 -4.55
C PRO A 825 21.09 71.15 -5.06
N ALA A 826 21.17 71.51 -6.34
CA ALA A 826 22.40 72.00 -6.96
C ALA A 826 22.92 73.19 -6.14
N SER A 827 24.12 73.03 -5.58
CA SER A 827 24.89 74.14 -5.04
C SER A 827 25.22 75.11 -6.18
N ALA A 828 24.61 76.28 -6.15
CA ALA A 828 25.09 77.45 -6.86
C ALA A 828 26.17 78.13 -6.00
N ASN A 829 27.31 78.38 -6.66
CA ASN A 829 28.53 79.09 -6.22
C ASN A 829 29.42 78.43 -5.16
#